data_AF-A0A8S0V2F4-F1
#
_entry.id   AF-A0A8S0V2F4-F1
#
_cell.length_a   1.000
_cell.length_b   1.000
_cell.length_c   1.000
_cell.angle_alpha   90.00
_cell.angle_beta   90.00
_cell.angle_gamma   90.00
#
_symmetry.space_group_name_H-M   'P 1'
#
loop_
_entity.id
_entity.type
_entity.pdbx_description
1 polymer ?
#
loop_
_entity_poly.entity_id
_entity_poly.type
_entity_poly.pdbx_seq_one_letter_code
_entity_poly.pdbx_strand_id
1 'polypeptide(L)'
;MYSTRFITMKPCIRILLPSNHLFVPTNFSKFELFSHKFHTSSFHVLGIKSIFNHAQKAIYAPSLTWGQARTLSGPNFNSKGYYVVASAASNIRNFSKSVETRVNNQNFEKIYVQGGLNVKPLVPENIDLDETLAKSDGDRAQVIGGHSNVAEAVKAEKKESEVEKEAWRLLTNAVVTYCNSPVGTVAANDPNDKMPLNYDQVFIRDFVPSALAFLLKGEGEIVRNFLLHTMQLQSWEKTVDCYSPGQGLMPASFKVRSVALDDNKFEEVLDPDFGESAIGRVAPVDSGLWWIILLRAYGKITGDYTLQERVDIQTGMKLVMNLCLSDGFDMFPTLLVTDGSCMIDRRMGIHGHPLEIQALFYSALRCSREMLTLDDGSKNLVRAINNRLSALSFHIREYYWVDLKKINEIYRYKTEEYSTNATNKFNIYPDQIPHWLMDWIPEKGGYLIGNLQPAHMDFRYFTVGNLWSIVSSLGTPKQNEAILNLIEAKWDDLIGQMPLKICYPALESEEWRIITGSDPKNTPWSYHNGGSWPTLLWQFTLACMKMGRMDLAKKAIETAEKRLPVDRWPEYYDTRNGKFIGKQSRLYQTWSIAGFLTSKMLLENPEMASVLFWEEDYDLLETCVCALSNSSRKKCSRIAAKSQILI
;
A
#
# COMPACT_ATOMS: atom_id res chain seq x y z
N MET A 1 48.02 -10.33 -61.73
CA MET A 1 48.79 -11.57 -61.48
C MET A 1 48.86 -11.75 -59.97
N TYR A 2 48.66 -12.99 -59.50
CA TYR A 2 48.47 -13.46 -58.11
C TYR A 2 47.09 -13.27 -57.47
N SER A 3 46.41 -14.41 -57.40
CA SER A 3 45.13 -14.72 -56.76
C SER A 3 45.39 -15.17 -55.32
N THR A 4 44.57 -14.70 -54.38
CA THR A 4 44.42 -15.38 -53.07
C THR A 4 42.94 -15.49 -52.72
N ARG A 5 42.49 -16.72 -52.54
CA ARG A 5 41.13 -17.14 -52.17
C ARG A 5 40.86 -16.81 -50.70
N PHE A 6 39.68 -16.26 -50.40
CA PHE A 6 39.14 -16.28 -49.03
C PHE A 6 38.40 -17.59 -48.78
N ILE A 7 38.88 -18.34 -47.79
CA ILE A 7 38.23 -19.51 -47.22
C ILE A 7 37.19 -19.03 -46.22
N THR A 8 35.95 -19.49 -46.39
CA THR A 8 34.86 -19.31 -45.43
C THR A 8 34.96 -20.41 -44.36
N MET A 9 35.04 -20.01 -43.09
CA MET A 9 34.83 -20.92 -41.95
C MET A 9 33.50 -20.61 -41.28
N LYS A 10 32.67 -21.64 -41.15
CA LYS A 10 31.36 -21.62 -40.48
C LYS A 10 31.51 -21.70 -38.94
N PRO A 11 30.60 -21.10 -38.16
CA PRO A 11 30.56 -21.25 -36.71
C PRO A 11 29.94 -22.61 -36.33
N CYS A 12 30.58 -23.32 -35.39
CA CYS A 12 30.04 -24.53 -34.77
C CYS A 12 29.18 -24.16 -33.56
N ILE A 13 27.87 -24.41 -33.65
CA ILE A 13 26.95 -24.47 -32.52
C ILE A 13 26.64 -25.97 -32.31
N ARG A 14 26.96 -26.50 -31.12
CA ARG A 14 26.55 -27.84 -30.69
C ARG A 14 25.16 -27.73 -30.04
N ILE A 15 24.14 -28.20 -30.75
CA ILE A 15 22.82 -28.55 -30.22
C ILE A 15 22.82 -30.06 -29.99
N LEU A 16 22.55 -30.50 -28.77
CA LEU A 16 22.27 -31.90 -28.45
C LEU A 16 20.74 -32.12 -28.53
N LEU A 17 20.31 -32.93 -29.49
CA LEU A 17 18.99 -33.55 -29.55
C LEU A 17 19.17 -35.06 -29.32
N PRO A 18 18.38 -35.71 -28.45
CA PRO A 18 18.29 -37.15 -28.44
C PRO A 18 17.20 -37.63 -29.41
N SER A 19 17.59 -38.62 -30.21
CA SER A 19 16.79 -39.35 -31.18
C SER A 19 15.91 -40.43 -30.51
N ASN A 20 14.69 -40.58 -31.02
CA ASN A 20 13.79 -41.69 -30.75
C ASN A 20 14.30 -42.98 -31.41
N HIS A 21 14.23 -44.11 -30.71
CA HIS A 21 13.84 -45.40 -31.31
C HIS A 21 13.12 -46.27 -30.26
N LEU A 22 11.92 -46.70 -30.64
CA LEU A 22 11.13 -47.75 -30.00
C LEU A 22 11.82 -49.11 -30.11
N PHE A 23 11.73 -49.95 -29.08
CA PHE A 23 11.37 -51.37 -29.23
C PHE A 23 10.74 -51.91 -27.93
N VAL A 24 9.65 -52.64 -28.14
CA VAL A 24 8.74 -53.26 -27.17
C VAL A 24 9.28 -54.63 -26.73
N PRO A 25 8.98 -55.07 -25.49
CA PRO A 25 8.68 -56.48 -25.28
C PRO A 25 7.26 -56.68 -24.76
N THR A 26 6.49 -57.44 -25.53
CA THR A 26 5.21 -58.04 -25.18
C THR A 26 5.44 -59.19 -24.20
N ASN A 27 4.69 -59.23 -23.10
CA ASN A 27 3.90 -60.42 -22.79
C ASN A 27 2.76 -60.16 -21.78
N PHE A 28 1.64 -60.76 -22.13
CA PHE A 28 0.30 -60.68 -21.56
C PHE A 28 0.19 -61.37 -20.19
N SER A 29 -0.63 -60.79 -19.29
CA SER A 29 -1.76 -61.53 -18.69
C SER A 29 -2.74 -60.59 -17.94
N LYS A 30 -3.97 -60.59 -18.45
CA LYS A 30 -5.30 -60.38 -17.82
C LYS A 30 -5.35 -59.63 -16.47
N PHE A 31 -6.06 -58.50 -16.42
CA PHE A 31 -7.02 -58.21 -15.35
C PHE A 31 -8.16 -57.31 -15.86
N GLU A 32 -9.37 -57.69 -15.45
CA GLU A 32 -10.67 -57.23 -15.93
C GLU A 32 -11.07 -55.84 -15.41
N LEU A 33 -11.80 -55.11 -16.24
CA LEU A 33 -12.40 -53.82 -15.94
C LEU A 33 -13.71 -54.04 -15.15
N PHE A 34 -13.76 -53.61 -13.88
CA PHE A 34 -15.02 -53.55 -13.14
C PHE A 34 -15.66 -52.16 -13.25
N SER A 35 -16.78 -52.12 -13.96
CA SER A 35 -17.74 -51.01 -14.00
C SER A 35 -18.57 -50.99 -12.72
N HIS A 36 -18.56 -49.89 -11.96
CA HIS A 36 -19.55 -49.68 -10.91
C HIS A 36 -20.78 -48.95 -11.48
N LYS A 37 -21.83 -49.75 -11.75
CA LYS A 37 -23.20 -49.29 -11.98
C LYS A 37 -23.88 -48.97 -10.65
N PHE A 38 -24.58 -47.85 -10.63
CA PHE A 38 -25.59 -47.51 -9.63
C PHE A 38 -26.65 -48.61 -9.56
N HIS A 39 -26.91 -49.11 -8.35
CA HIS A 39 -28.11 -49.90 -8.05
C HIS A 39 -28.93 -49.18 -6.98
N THR A 40 -30.16 -48.87 -7.39
CA THR A 40 -31.32 -48.56 -6.57
C THR A 40 -31.66 -49.74 -5.65
N SER A 41 -31.99 -49.46 -4.39
CA SER A 41 -32.82 -50.37 -3.59
C SER A 41 -33.69 -49.57 -2.61
N SER A 42 -34.90 -50.09 -2.43
CA SER A 42 -36.09 -49.48 -1.86
C SER A 42 -36.30 -49.85 -0.38
N PHE A 43 -36.82 -48.87 0.37
CA PHE A 43 -37.66 -48.90 1.58
C PHE A 43 -37.68 -50.15 2.51
N HIS A 44 -37.47 -49.89 3.82
CA HIS A 44 -38.40 -50.34 4.86
C HIS A 44 -38.44 -49.39 6.07
N VAL A 45 -39.65 -49.23 6.60
CA VAL A 45 -40.14 -48.27 7.60
C VAL A 45 -40.18 -48.92 8.99
N LEU A 46 -39.68 -48.23 10.01
CA LEU A 46 -40.08 -48.27 11.44
C LEU A 46 -39.75 -46.87 11.99
N GLY A 47 -40.62 -46.03 12.56
CA GLY A 47 -41.96 -46.22 13.08
C GLY A 47 -42.05 -45.81 14.54
N ILE A 48 -41.86 -44.53 14.90
CA ILE A 48 -42.34 -43.95 16.17
C ILE A 48 -42.96 -42.55 15.92
N LYS A 49 -44.28 -42.49 16.13
CA LYS A 49 -45.22 -41.35 16.28
C LYS A 49 -44.91 -40.59 17.59
N SER A 50 -45.28 -39.34 17.92
CA SER A 50 -46.13 -38.23 17.44
C SER A 50 -45.99 -37.12 18.53
N ILE A 51 -46.15 -35.80 18.37
CA ILE A 51 -47.35 -34.93 18.21
C ILE A 51 -46.78 -33.47 18.18
N PHE A 52 -46.84 -32.68 17.10
CA PHE A 52 -47.87 -31.73 16.60
C PHE A 52 -48.02 -30.35 17.30
N ASN A 53 -47.62 -29.26 16.61
CA ASN A 53 -48.47 -28.16 16.06
C ASN A 53 -47.58 -27.00 15.52
N HIS A 54 -47.51 -26.79 14.19
CA HIS A 54 -48.23 -25.79 13.36
C HIS A 54 -47.88 -24.32 13.67
N ALA A 55 -47.38 -23.49 12.74
CA ALA A 55 -47.94 -23.22 11.41
C ALA A 55 -46.89 -22.94 10.30
N GLN A 56 -47.17 -23.44 9.10
CA GLN A 56 -46.53 -23.13 7.82
C GLN A 56 -47.44 -22.22 6.98
N LYS A 57 -46.84 -21.34 6.17
CA LYS A 57 -47.34 -21.01 4.83
C LYS A 57 -46.15 -21.07 3.86
N ALA A 58 -46.30 -21.89 2.82
CA ALA A 58 -45.34 -22.10 1.74
C ALA A 58 -45.97 -21.66 0.42
N ILE A 59 -45.19 -21.03 -0.46
CA ILE A 59 -45.40 -21.06 -1.91
C ILE A 59 -44.00 -21.12 -2.57
N TYR A 60 -43.66 -22.27 -3.13
CA TYR A 60 -42.59 -22.46 -4.12
C TYR A 60 -43.24 -23.10 -5.35
N ALA A 61 -43.00 -22.54 -6.52
CA ALA A 61 -43.18 -23.21 -7.81
C ALA A 61 -42.01 -22.79 -8.74
N PRO A 62 -41.35 -23.72 -9.45
CA PRO A 62 -40.22 -23.41 -10.33
C PRO A 62 -40.69 -23.19 -11.78
N SER A 63 -40.18 -22.17 -12.46
CA SER A 63 -40.37 -21.99 -13.91
C SER A 63 -39.04 -22.21 -14.66
N LEU A 64 -38.94 -23.38 -15.32
CA LEU A 64 -38.05 -23.61 -16.46
C LEU A 64 -38.76 -23.14 -17.73
N THR A 65 -38.11 -22.31 -18.54
CA THR A 65 -38.52 -22.09 -19.94
C THR A 65 -37.28 -22.08 -20.85
N TRP A 66 -37.15 -23.15 -21.62
CA TRP A 66 -36.38 -23.20 -22.87
C TRP A 66 -37.09 -22.36 -23.95
N GLY A 67 -36.35 -21.47 -24.61
CA GLY A 67 -36.79 -20.75 -25.81
C GLY A 67 -35.93 -21.13 -27.00
N GLN A 68 -36.47 -21.94 -27.91
CA GLN A 68 -35.87 -22.31 -29.19
C GLN A 68 -35.90 -21.16 -30.20
N ALA A 69 -34.84 -21.08 -31.01
CA ALA A 69 -34.73 -20.24 -32.19
C ALA A 69 -35.77 -20.59 -33.26
N ARG A 70 -36.35 -19.57 -33.92
CA ARG A 70 -37.09 -19.73 -35.18
C ARG A 70 -36.45 -18.86 -36.26
N THR A 71 -35.92 -19.54 -37.27
CA THR A 71 -35.75 -19.04 -38.63
C THR A 71 -37.10 -19.00 -39.34
N LEU A 72 -37.36 -17.99 -40.17
CA LEU A 72 -38.27 -18.07 -41.31
C LEU A 72 -37.98 -16.95 -42.32
N SER A 73 -38.06 -17.35 -43.58
CA SER A 73 -37.67 -16.71 -44.84
C SER A 73 -38.62 -15.58 -45.28
N GLY A 74 -38.10 -14.60 -46.03
CA GLY A 74 -38.84 -13.45 -46.54
C GLY A 74 -39.64 -13.68 -47.84
N PRO A 75 -40.02 -12.59 -48.54
CA PRO A 75 -40.02 -12.59 -50.00
C PRO A 75 -39.33 -11.37 -50.65
N ASN A 76 -38.82 -11.62 -51.85
CA ASN A 76 -38.04 -10.74 -52.73
C ASN A 76 -38.84 -9.57 -53.33
N PHE A 77 -38.16 -8.43 -53.54
CA PHE A 77 -38.29 -7.64 -54.78
C PHE A 77 -36.92 -7.06 -55.20
N ASN A 78 -36.61 -7.26 -56.49
CA ASN A 78 -35.40 -6.89 -57.21
C ASN A 78 -35.31 -5.38 -57.50
N SER A 79 -34.12 -4.79 -57.37
CA SER A 79 -33.54 -3.96 -58.45
C SER A 79 -32.03 -3.79 -58.30
N LYS A 80 -31.31 -4.00 -59.41
CA LYS A 80 -29.86 -4.07 -59.61
C LYS A 80 -29.13 -2.73 -59.40
N GLY A 81 -27.87 -2.82 -58.94
CA GLY A 81 -26.82 -1.83 -59.16
C GLY A 81 -25.44 -2.41 -58.77
N TYR A 82 -24.58 -2.65 -59.75
CA TYR A 82 -23.21 -3.20 -59.59
C TYR A 82 -22.14 -2.14 -59.93
N TYR A 83 -20.91 -2.44 -59.52
CA TYR A 83 -19.58 -1.87 -59.87
C TYR A 83 -19.09 -0.70 -58.99
N VAL A 84 -17.83 -0.60 -58.53
CA VAL A 84 -16.62 -1.44 -58.51
C VAL A 84 -15.69 -0.85 -57.45
N VAL A 85 -14.94 -1.70 -56.72
CA VAL A 85 -13.86 -1.29 -55.81
C VAL A 85 -12.57 -1.14 -56.60
N ALA A 86 -11.95 0.04 -56.57
CA ALA A 86 -10.62 0.28 -57.13
C ALA A 86 -9.59 0.39 -56.00
N SER A 87 -8.71 -0.61 -55.92
CA SER A 87 -7.42 -0.53 -55.24
C SER A 87 -6.41 0.15 -56.17
N ALA A 88 -5.71 1.17 -55.68
CA ALA A 88 -4.54 1.72 -56.37
C ALA A 88 -3.37 1.81 -55.39
N ALA A 89 -2.39 0.96 -55.63
CA ALA A 89 -1.04 1.08 -55.12
C ALA A 89 -0.32 2.24 -55.85
N SER A 90 0.56 2.95 -55.15
CA SER A 90 1.62 3.71 -55.81
C SER A 90 2.95 3.41 -55.11
N ASN A 91 3.94 3.10 -55.94
CA ASN A 91 5.28 2.72 -55.54
C ASN A 91 6.25 3.57 -56.37
N ILE A 92 7.30 4.06 -55.70
CA ILE A 92 8.64 4.42 -56.22
C ILE A 92 8.73 5.83 -56.87
N ARG A 93 9.62 6.75 -56.46
CA ARG A 93 11.09 6.60 -56.41
C ARG A 93 11.83 7.74 -55.66
N ASN A 94 12.82 7.33 -54.85
CA ASN A 94 14.16 7.87 -54.56
C ASN A 94 14.39 9.37 -54.26
N PHE A 95 14.97 9.67 -53.09
CA PHE A 95 16.36 10.15 -52.99
C PHE A 95 17.01 9.68 -51.67
N SER A 96 18.29 9.32 -51.82
CA SER A 96 19.22 8.73 -50.86
C SER A 96 19.87 9.78 -49.97
N LYS A 97 20.21 9.41 -48.72
CA LYS A 97 21.60 9.43 -48.18
C LYS A 97 21.67 8.59 -46.90
N SER A 98 22.36 7.45 -47.02
CA SER A 98 23.05 6.75 -45.94
C SER A 98 24.20 7.60 -45.40
N VAL A 99 24.62 7.44 -44.14
CA VAL A 99 25.83 6.74 -43.65
C VAL A 99 26.02 7.31 -42.22
N GLU A 100 26.53 6.68 -41.16
CA GLU A 100 26.92 5.33 -40.77
C GLU A 100 27.54 5.54 -39.37
N THR A 101 27.22 4.68 -38.41
CA THR A 101 27.89 4.64 -37.10
C THR A 101 29.34 4.18 -37.26
N ARG A 102 30.31 4.95 -36.75
CA ARG A 102 31.66 4.45 -36.46
C ARG A 102 32.05 4.72 -35.01
N VAL A 103 32.30 3.62 -34.33
CA VAL A 103 33.05 3.50 -33.08
C VAL A 103 34.54 3.57 -33.40
N ASN A 104 35.32 4.37 -32.67
CA ASN A 104 36.62 3.91 -32.14
C ASN A 104 37.19 4.83 -31.05
N ASN A 105 37.36 4.24 -29.86
CA ASN A 105 38.49 4.30 -28.93
C ASN A 105 39.49 5.47 -29.02
N GLN A 106 39.69 6.19 -27.91
CA GLN A 106 40.88 6.09 -27.03
C GLN A 106 40.90 7.20 -25.96
N ASN A 107 41.04 6.76 -24.69
CA ASN A 107 41.77 7.27 -23.53
C ASN A 107 42.23 8.75 -23.37
N PHE A 108 42.35 9.10 -22.07
CA PHE A 108 43.17 10.14 -21.44
C PHE A 108 42.66 11.58 -21.63
N GLU A 109 42.74 12.54 -20.71
CA GLU A 109 43.00 12.67 -19.27
C GLU A 109 42.76 14.18 -19.00
N LYS A 110 42.59 14.56 -17.72
CA LYS A 110 42.76 15.92 -17.14
C LYS A 110 43.22 17.05 -18.07
N ILE A 111 42.43 18.13 -18.15
CA ILE A 111 42.98 19.49 -18.26
C ILE A 111 42.21 20.46 -17.35
N TYR A 112 42.90 20.90 -16.30
CA TYR A 112 42.70 22.17 -15.61
C TYR A 112 42.96 23.32 -16.60
N VAL A 113 42.07 24.31 -16.70
CA VAL A 113 42.48 25.68 -17.07
C VAL A 113 41.89 26.67 -16.08
N GLN A 114 42.83 27.27 -15.39
CA GLN A 114 42.79 28.41 -14.50
C GLN A 114 42.58 29.68 -15.32
N GLY A 115 41.68 30.56 -14.88
CA GLY A 115 41.43 31.86 -15.51
C GLY A 115 40.51 32.71 -14.66
N GLY A 116 41.03 33.21 -13.53
CA GLY A 116 40.32 34.13 -12.66
C GLY A 116 40.35 35.57 -13.17
N LEU A 117 39.35 36.36 -12.75
CA LEU A 117 39.46 37.80 -12.53
C LEU A 117 38.35 38.27 -11.55
N ASN A 118 38.78 38.49 -10.30
CA ASN A 118 38.38 39.50 -9.32
C ASN A 118 36.93 40.06 -9.28
N VAL A 119 36.22 39.83 -8.17
CA VAL A 119 35.60 40.91 -7.35
C VAL A 119 35.65 40.52 -5.85
N LYS A 120 35.99 41.50 -5.00
CA LYS A 120 36.28 41.44 -3.55
C LYS A 120 35.05 41.18 -2.64
N PRO A 121 35.28 40.73 -1.38
CA PRO A 121 34.23 40.27 -0.46
C PRO A 121 33.61 41.41 0.37
N LEU A 122 32.32 41.27 0.72
CA LEU A 122 31.63 42.09 1.71
C LEU A 122 31.42 41.29 3.00
N VAL A 123 31.91 41.87 4.09
CA VAL A 123 31.79 41.44 5.49
C VAL A 123 30.50 42.05 6.07
N PRO A 124 29.72 41.34 6.91
CA PRO A 124 28.59 41.93 7.62
C PRO A 124 29.06 42.74 8.84
N GLU A 125 28.68 44.03 8.90
CA GLU A 125 28.87 44.90 10.06
C GLU A 125 27.79 44.69 11.13
N ASN A 126 28.25 44.70 12.38
CA ASN A 126 27.47 44.80 13.60
C ASN A 126 26.83 46.19 13.71
N ILE A 127 25.62 46.27 14.27
CA ILE A 127 25.02 47.53 14.72
C ILE A 127 24.67 47.36 16.20
N ASP A 128 25.32 48.16 17.04
CA ASP A 128 24.94 48.41 18.43
C ASP A 128 24.58 49.90 18.59
N LEU A 129 23.43 50.10 19.24
CA LEU A 129 23.03 51.14 20.21
C LEU A 129 23.22 52.63 19.90
N ASP A 130 22.13 53.37 20.11
CA ASP A 130 22.19 54.70 20.72
C ASP A 130 21.00 54.93 21.68
N GLU A 131 21.30 55.49 22.86
CA GLU A 131 20.39 55.80 23.96
C GLU A 131 19.71 57.18 23.77
N THR A 132 18.47 57.35 24.24
CA THR A 132 18.06 58.64 24.83
C THR A 132 16.95 58.46 25.88
N LEU A 133 17.18 59.11 27.03
CA LEU A 133 16.46 59.07 28.30
C LEU A 133 15.15 59.88 28.32
N ALA A 134 14.14 59.40 29.05
CA ALA A 134 13.21 60.26 29.80
C ALA A 134 12.63 59.53 31.04
N LYS A 135 12.74 60.18 32.20
CA LYS A 135 12.38 59.75 33.57
C LYS A 135 10.88 59.88 33.85
N SER A 136 10.33 59.05 34.75
CA SER A 136 9.62 59.52 35.95
C SER A 136 9.37 58.38 36.96
N ASP A 137 9.54 58.75 38.25
CA ASP A 137 9.36 58.01 39.52
C ASP A 137 7.96 57.37 39.68
N GLY A 138 7.66 56.43 40.59
CA GLY A 138 8.34 55.88 41.76
C GLY A 138 7.36 55.01 42.59
N ASP A 139 7.92 54.40 43.65
CA ASP A 139 7.31 53.67 44.79
C ASP A 139 6.81 52.22 44.58
N ARG A 140 7.52 51.18 45.04
CA ARG A 140 7.86 50.69 46.41
C ARG A 140 6.86 49.65 46.94
N ALA A 141 7.28 48.38 47.02
CA ALA A 141 7.45 47.65 48.29
C ALA A 141 8.03 46.23 48.07
N GLN A 142 9.11 45.93 48.81
CA GLN A 142 9.82 44.65 48.96
C GLN A 142 9.02 43.62 49.76
N VAL A 143 9.29 42.31 49.56
CA VAL A 143 9.82 41.32 50.56
C VAL A 143 10.34 40.09 49.77
N ILE A 144 11.65 39.97 49.51
CA ILE A 144 12.63 39.02 50.09
C ILE A 144 12.15 37.57 50.31
N GLY A 145 12.78 36.62 49.60
CA GLY A 145 12.78 35.20 49.93
C GLY A 145 13.39 34.36 48.82
N GLY A 146 14.72 34.17 48.84
CA GLY A 146 15.41 33.30 47.90
C GLY A 146 15.19 31.82 48.20
N HIS A 147 15.15 30.99 47.17
CA HIS A 147 15.92 29.74 47.07
C HIS A 147 15.71 29.07 45.71
N SER A 148 16.83 28.91 44.99
CA SER A 148 17.27 27.74 44.22
C SER A 148 16.29 27.00 43.29
N ASN A 149 16.70 26.91 42.02
CA ASN A 149 16.60 25.75 41.13
C ASN A 149 15.28 24.96 41.17
N VAL A 150 14.30 25.41 40.38
CA VAL A 150 13.18 24.57 39.95
C VAL A 150 13.17 24.53 38.42
N ALA A 151 14.23 23.93 37.87
CA ALA A 151 14.31 23.58 36.45
C ALA A 151 15.10 22.28 36.28
N GLU A 152 14.97 21.33 37.22
CA GLU A 152 15.54 19.98 37.12
C GLU A 152 14.91 19.09 38.19
N ALA A 153 13.74 18.51 37.89
CA ALA A 153 13.05 17.39 38.55
C ALA A 153 11.58 17.47 38.08
N VAL A 154 10.96 16.54 37.36
CA VAL A 154 11.02 15.08 37.45
C VAL A 154 10.62 14.50 36.08
N LYS A 155 11.57 14.05 35.25
CA LYS A 155 11.30 12.91 34.37
C LYS A 155 11.30 11.70 35.29
N ALA A 156 10.11 11.33 35.79
CA ALA A 156 9.98 10.07 36.49
C ALA A 156 10.33 8.99 35.46
N GLU A 157 11.49 8.35 35.61
CA GLU A 157 11.84 7.13 34.87
C GLU A 157 10.76 6.10 35.20
N LYS A 158 9.72 6.06 34.36
CA LYS A 158 8.70 5.04 34.43
C LYS A 158 9.40 3.75 34.06
N LYS A 159 9.51 2.86 35.03
CA LYS A 159 10.22 1.59 34.90
C LYS A 159 9.57 0.78 33.78
N GLU A 160 10.30 0.59 32.69
CA GLU A 160 9.91 -0.24 31.54
C GLU A 160 9.39 -1.60 32.03
N SER A 161 8.24 -2.03 31.52
CA SER A 161 7.65 -3.32 31.89
C SER A 161 8.52 -4.49 31.41
N GLU A 162 8.41 -5.65 32.06
CA GLU A 162 9.16 -6.84 31.61
C GLU A 162 8.79 -7.26 30.18
N VAL A 163 7.54 -7.01 29.77
CA VAL A 163 7.07 -7.25 28.39
C VAL A 163 7.76 -6.31 27.40
N GLU A 164 7.90 -5.03 27.74
CA GLU A 164 8.61 -4.06 26.90
C GLU A 164 10.10 -4.38 26.80
N LYS A 165 10.75 -4.77 27.90
CA LYS A 165 12.16 -5.23 27.89
C LYS A 165 12.35 -6.45 27.00
N GLU A 166 11.44 -7.42 27.08
CA GLU A 166 11.48 -8.59 26.20
C GLU A 166 11.32 -8.18 24.74
N ALA A 167 10.33 -7.34 24.44
CA ALA A 167 10.07 -6.86 23.10
C ALA A 167 11.29 -6.11 22.51
N TRP A 168 11.93 -5.23 23.28
CA TRP A 168 13.16 -4.55 22.86
C TRP A 168 14.30 -5.51 22.59
N ARG A 169 14.52 -6.49 23.48
CA ARG A 169 15.55 -7.52 23.26
C ARG A 169 15.28 -8.28 21.96
N LEU A 170 14.04 -8.65 21.68
CA LEU A 170 13.67 -9.34 20.44
C LEU A 170 13.86 -8.45 19.21
N LEU A 171 13.46 -7.17 19.27
CA LEU A 171 13.63 -6.21 18.18
C LEU A 171 15.11 -5.94 17.88
N THR A 172 15.93 -5.73 18.90
CA THR A 172 17.39 -5.56 18.75
C THR A 172 18.04 -6.81 18.15
N ASN A 173 17.61 -8.00 18.55
CA ASN A 173 18.11 -9.25 17.96
C ASN A 173 17.69 -9.46 16.49
N ALA A 174 16.67 -8.76 16.00
CA ALA A 174 16.23 -8.82 14.62
C ALA A 174 16.98 -7.85 13.69
N VAL A 175 17.88 -7.02 14.23
CA VAL A 175 18.65 -6.04 13.44
C VAL A 175 19.59 -6.73 12.46
N VAL A 176 19.56 -6.27 11.21
CA VAL A 176 20.45 -6.71 10.13
C VAL A 176 21.55 -5.68 9.96
N THR A 177 22.79 -6.15 9.91
CA THR A 177 23.97 -5.32 9.63
C THR A 177 24.48 -5.55 8.21
N TYR A 178 24.95 -4.48 7.58
CA TYR A 178 25.67 -4.50 6.30
C TYR A 178 26.90 -3.62 6.44
N CYS A 179 28.08 -4.18 6.18
CA CYS A 179 29.39 -3.53 6.37
C CYS A 179 29.52 -2.91 7.78
N ASN A 180 29.16 -3.66 8.83
CA ASN A 180 29.11 -3.24 10.24
C ASN A 180 28.13 -2.09 10.57
N SER A 181 27.28 -1.67 9.63
CA SER A 181 26.26 -0.64 9.85
C SER A 181 24.88 -1.29 9.95
N PRO A 182 24.01 -0.90 10.90
CA PRO A 182 22.65 -1.42 10.96
C PRO A 182 21.84 -0.86 9.79
N VAL A 183 21.17 -1.73 9.02
CA VAL A 183 20.47 -1.36 7.78
C VAL A 183 19.00 -1.75 7.73
N GLY A 184 18.48 -2.39 8.78
CA GLY A 184 17.08 -2.81 8.84
C GLY A 184 16.84 -3.88 9.89
N THR A 185 15.66 -4.49 9.85
CA THR A 185 15.33 -5.65 10.68
C THR A 185 14.73 -6.76 9.82
N VAL A 186 15.08 -8.02 10.09
CA VAL A 186 14.46 -9.18 9.41
C VAL A 186 12.95 -9.23 9.66
N ALA A 187 12.17 -9.85 8.78
CA ALA A 187 10.72 -9.97 8.94
C ALA A 187 10.33 -10.83 10.15
N ALA A 188 11.00 -11.98 10.33
CA ALA A 188 10.85 -12.85 11.49
C ALA A 188 12.19 -13.41 11.96
N ASN A 189 12.35 -13.56 13.27
CA ASN A 189 13.54 -14.14 13.87
C ASN A 189 13.18 -15.34 14.76
N ASP A 190 12.48 -16.32 14.18
CA ASP A 190 12.14 -17.57 14.88
C ASP A 190 13.30 -18.57 14.80
N PRO A 191 13.97 -18.89 15.93
CA PRO A 191 15.08 -19.84 15.94
C PRO A 191 14.64 -21.28 15.58
N ASN A 192 13.34 -21.58 15.58
CA ASN A 192 12.81 -22.89 15.23
C ASN A 192 12.39 -22.99 13.75
N ASP A 193 12.40 -21.89 13.01
CA ASP A 193 12.05 -21.90 11.60
C ASP A 193 13.23 -22.43 10.76
N LYS A 194 13.07 -23.66 10.27
CA LYS A 194 14.08 -24.33 9.43
C LYS A 194 14.06 -23.86 7.99
N MET A 195 13.00 -23.18 7.56
CA MET A 195 12.80 -22.74 6.17
C MET A 195 12.20 -21.34 6.18
N PRO A 196 13.01 -20.30 6.47
CA PRO A 196 12.51 -18.93 6.61
C PRO A 196 11.91 -18.36 5.31
N LEU A 197 12.14 -18.99 4.16
CA LEU A 197 11.74 -18.49 2.84
C LEU A 197 12.28 -17.08 2.62
N ASN A 198 11.41 -16.08 2.55
CA ASN A 198 11.75 -14.66 2.44
C ASN A 198 11.66 -13.92 3.78
N TYR A 199 11.27 -14.57 4.89
CA TYR A 199 11.10 -13.90 6.18
C TYR A 199 12.43 -13.57 6.89
N ASP A 200 13.55 -14.02 6.33
CA ASP A 200 14.90 -13.62 6.72
C ASP A 200 15.39 -12.35 5.99
N GLN A 201 14.53 -11.73 5.18
CA GLN A 201 14.82 -10.48 4.46
C GLN A 201 14.30 -9.26 5.23
N VAL A 202 14.81 -8.09 4.86
CA VAL A 202 14.31 -6.78 5.32
C VAL A 202 13.25 -6.30 4.34
N PHE A 203 11.98 -6.35 4.73
CA PHE A 203 10.88 -5.76 3.95
C PHE A 203 10.71 -4.28 4.27
N ILE A 204 10.40 -3.48 3.24
CA ILE A 204 10.19 -2.05 3.43
C ILE A 204 9.01 -1.78 4.37
N ARG A 205 7.88 -2.46 4.14
CA ARG A 205 6.67 -2.28 4.97
C ARG A 205 6.87 -2.77 6.42
N ASP A 206 7.56 -3.89 6.62
CA ASP A 206 7.82 -4.47 7.95
C ASP A 206 8.78 -3.61 8.77
N PHE A 207 9.72 -2.93 8.10
CA PHE A 207 10.68 -2.07 8.79
C PHE A 207 10.06 -0.76 9.27
N VAL A 208 8.94 -0.27 8.71
CA VAL A 208 8.31 1.00 9.14
C VAL A 208 8.05 1.06 10.65
N PRO A 209 7.35 0.10 11.29
CA PRO A 209 7.16 0.13 12.75
C PRO A 209 8.48 0.02 13.52
N SER A 210 9.46 -0.78 13.06
CA SER A 210 10.77 -0.88 13.69
C SER A 210 11.51 0.47 13.65
N ALA A 211 11.48 1.12 12.49
CA ALA A 211 12.10 2.41 12.26
C ALA A 211 11.50 3.49 13.18
N LEU A 212 10.17 3.51 13.34
CA LEU A 212 9.51 4.40 14.28
C LEU A 212 9.92 4.11 15.73
N ALA A 213 10.00 2.85 16.14
CA ALA A 213 10.48 2.49 17.49
C ALA A 213 11.91 3.01 17.73
N PHE A 214 12.84 2.75 16.81
CA PHE A 214 14.23 3.23 16.91
C PHE A 214 14.32 4.76 16.91
N LEU A 215 13.57 5.44 16.04
CA LEU A 215 13.52 6.91 16.00
C LEU A 215 13.01 7.49 17.33
N LEU A 216 11.93 6.94 17.88
CA LEU A 216 11.37 7.38 19.16
C LEU A 216 12.31 7.09 20.34
N LYS A 217 13.21 6.11 20.20
CA LYS A 217 14.27 5.81 21.19
C LYS A 217 15.50 6.70 21.03
N GLY A 218 15.59 7.47 19.95
CA GLY A 218 16.75 8.29 19.60
C GLY A 218 17.86 7.54 18.83
N GLU A 219 17.60 6.32 18.37
CA GLU A 219 18.52 5.48 17.61
C GLU A 219 18.29 5.64 16.08
N GLY A 220 18.42 6.87 15.56
CA GLY A 220 18.07 7.20 14.17
C GLY A 220 19.01 6.64 13.08
N GLU A 221 20.18 6.14 13.45
CA GLU A 221 21.21 5.68 12.50
C GLU A 221 20.73 4.54 11.60
N ILE A 222 20.07 3.52 12.17
CA ILE A 222 19.53 2.38 11.43
C ILE A 222 18.53 2.83 10.35
N VAL A 223 17.72 3.85 10.66
CA VAL A 223 16.71 4.37 9.72
C VAL A 223 17.36 5.18 8.62
N ARG A 224 18.36 6.01 8.96
CA ARG A 224 19.17 6.74 7.98
C ARG A 224 19.83 5.80 6.99
N ASN A 225 20.47 4.73 7.49
CA ASN A 225 21.16 3.75 6.67
C ASN A 225 20.18 2.96 5.80
N PHE A 226 19.05 2.51 6.36
CA PHE A 226 17.99 1.87 5.60
C PHE A 226 17.54 2.76 4.42
N LEU A 227 17.19 4.02 4.67
CA LEU A 227 16.71 4.95 3.64
C LEU A 227 17.75 5.14 2.52
N LEU A 228 19.03 5.28 2.87
CA LEU A 228 20.12 5.44 1.90
C LEU A 228 20.37 4.18 1.09
N HIS A 229 20.43 3.01 1.71
CA HIS A 229 20.69 1.76 1.01
C HIS A 229 19.52 1.34 0.13
N THR A 230 18.27 1.48 0.57
CA THR A 230 17.13 1.22 -0.31
C THR A 230 17.05 2.21 -1.46
N MET A 231 17.48 3.46 -1.26
CA MET A 231 17.61 4.44 -2.34
C MET A 231 18.67 4.02 -3.36
N GLN A 232 19.82 3.50 -2.91
CA GLN A 232 20.82 2.92 -3.80
C GLN A 232 20.23 1.75 -4.60
N LEU A 233 19.49 0.84 -3.96
CA LEU A 233 18.81 -0.26 -4.64
C LEU A 233 17.81 0.22 -5.71
N GLN A 234 17.08 1.33 -5.48
CA GLN A 234 16.21 1.92 -6.49
C GLN A 234 16.95 2.27 -7.79
N SER A 235 18.23 2.61 -7.72
CA SER A 235 19.02 2.96 -8.91
C SER A 235 19.46 1.75 -9.74
N TRP A 236 19.30 0.53 -9.22
CA TRP A 236 19.74 -0.70 -9.90
C TRP A 236 18.91 -0.99 -11.15
N GLU A 237 19.54 -1.66 -12.10
CA GLU A 237 18.88 -2.17 -13.29
C GLU A 237 17.90 -3.28 -12.88
N LYS A 238 16.62 -3.06 -13.19
CA LYS A 238 15.54 -4.00 -12.88
C LYS A 238 15.15 -4.66 -14.18
N THR A 239 15.25 -5.98 -14.25
CA THR A 239 14.79 -6.75 -15.41
C THR A 239 13.96 -7.93 -14.94
N VAL A 240 12.75 -8.02 -15.48
CA VAL A 240 11.90 -9.20 -15.36
C VAL A 240 11.79 -9.79 -16.75
N ASP A 241 12.51 -10.88 -16.99
CA ASP A 241 12.67 -11.51 -18.30
C ASP A 241 13.15 -10.51 -19.37
N CYS A 242 12.27 -9.98 -20.21
CA CYS A 242 12.58 -9.03 -21.28
C CYS A 242 11.96 -7.64 -21.05
N TYR A 243 11.55 -7.32 -19.83
CA TYR A 243 10.91 -6.06 -19.46
C TYR A 243 11.63 -5.37 -18.30
N SER A 244 11.77 -4.05 -18.38
CA SER A 244 12.31 -3.23 -17.30
C SER A 244 11.19 -2.44 -16.63
N PRO A 245 10.92 -2.68 -15.33
CA PRO A 245 9.98 -1.88 -14.56
C PRO A 245 10.37 -0.39 -14.51
N GLY A 246 9.41 0.44 -14.12
CA GLY A 246 9.62 1.88 -13.97
C GLY A 246 10.78 2.20 -13.04
N GLN A 247 11.60 3.20 -13.40
CA GLN A 247 12.82 3.55 -12.67
C GLN A 247 12.57 3.89 -11.19
N GLY A 248 11.39 4.44 -10.87
CA GLY A 248 11.01 4.77 -9.50
C GLY A 248 10.58 3.59 -8.62
N LEU A 249 10.55 2.35 -9.14
CA LEU A 249 10.13 1.19 -8.38
C LEU A 249 11.10 0.91 -7.22
N MET A 250 10.59 0.89 -5.99
CA MET A 250 11.32 0.45 -4.80
C MET A 250 11.18 -1.07 -4.65
N PRO A 251 12.20 -1.76 -4.09
CA PRO A 251 12.09 -3.20 -3.84
C PRO A 251 11.02 -3.51 -2.78
N ALA A 252 10.49 -4.73 -2.80
CA ALA A 252 9.65 -5.26 -1.73
C ALA A 252 10.50 -5.48 -0.47
N SER A 253 11.65 -6.12 -0.67
CA SER A 253 12.60 -6.51 0.37
C SER A 253 14.02 -6.56 -0.17
N PHE A 254 14.99 -6.71 0.74
CA PHE A 254 16.36 -7.03 0.39
C PHE A 254 17.00 -7.93 1.45
N LYS A 255 18.08 -8.63 1.06
CA LYS A 255 18.88 -9.47 1.96
C LYS A 255 20.37 -9.14 1.84
N VAL A 256 21.10 -9.25 2.95
CA VAL A 256 22.57 -9.22 2.93
C VAL A 256 23.08 -10.63 2.60
N ARG A 257 23.87 -10.76 1.53
CA ARG A 257 24.55 -12.01 1.14
C ARG A 257 26.06 -11.84 1.25
N SER A 258 26.75 -12.85 1.78
CA SER A 258 28.20 -12.92 1.77
C SER A 258 28.67 -13.67 0.52
N VAL A 259 29.41 -13.01 -0.36
CA VAL A 259 29.99 -13.57 -1.58
C VAL A 259 31.48 -13.82 -1.34
N ALA A 260 31.98 -14.99 -1.69
CA ALA A 260 33.41 -15.30 -1.62
C ALA A 260 34.13 -14.64 -2.81
N LEU A 261 35.17 -13.85 -2.52
CA LEU A 261 35.96 -13.17 -3.55
C LEU A 261 37.16 -14.02 -4.00
N ASP A 262 37.89 -14.61 -3.06
CA ASP A 262 38.96 -15.65 -3.17
C ASP A 262 39.60 -15.86 -1.78
N ASP A 263 40.28 -16.99 -1.53
CA ASP A 263 41.06 -17.35 -0.31
C ASP A 263 40.67 -16.60 0.99
N ASN A 264 39.63 -17.10 1.67
CA ASN A 264 39.13 -16.61 2.98
C ASN A 264 38.66 -15.15 3.05
N LYS A 265 38.47 -14.45 1.92
CA LYS A 265 37.83 -13.11 1.88
C LYS A 265 36.39 -13.20 1.43
N PHE A 266 35.51 -12.60 2.23
CA PHE A 266 34.08 -12.46 1.95
C PHE A 266 33.74 -10.98 1.79
N GLU A 267 32.87 -10.67 0.82
CA GLU A 267 32.27 -9.36 0.65
C GLU A 267 30.77 -9.47 0.87
N GLU A 268 30.20 -8.49 1.57
CA GLU A 268 28.75 -8.40 1.73
C GLU A 268 28.15 -7.64 0.55
N VAL A 269 27.04 -8.15 0.03
CA VAL A 269 26.28 -7.55 -1.07
C VAL A 269 24.80 -7.50 -0.69
N LEU A 270 24.13 -6.40 -1.02
CA LEU A 270 22.68 -6.26 -0.89
C LEU A 270 21.99 -6.90 -2.11
N ASP A 271 21.07 -7.81 -1.84
CA ASP A 271 20.27 -8.54 -2.82
C ASP A 271 18.81 -8.11 -2.74
N PRO A 272 18.35 -7.20 -3.62
CA PRO A 272 16.96 -6.74 -3.63
C PRO A 272 16.01 -7.76 -4.29
N ASP A 273 14.75 -7.75 -3.88
CA ASP A 273 13.63 -8.38 -4.61
C ASP A 273 12.62 -7.29 -5.00
N PHE A 274 12.48 -7.01 -6.29
CA PHE A 274 11.50 -6.05 -6.83
C PHE A 274 10.15 -6.69 -7.17
N GLY A 275 9.94 -7.96 -6.81
CA GLY A 275 8.76 -8.75 -7.13
C GLY A 275 9.03 -9.84 -8.17
N GLU A 276 10.24 -9.90 -8.75
CA GLU A 276 10.64 -10.96 -9.68
C GLU A 276 10.73 -12.33 -9.01
N SER A 277 11.09 -12.36 -7.73
CA SER A 277 11.16 -13.58 -6.92
C SER A 277 9.93 -13.78 -6.04
N ALA A 278 9.06 -12.76 -5.93
CA ALA A 278 7.84 -12.83 -5.16
C ALA A 278 6.88 -13.91 -5.69
N ILE A 279 6.19 -14.59 -4.76
CA ILE A 279 5.16 -15.57 -5.08
C ILE A 279 4.05 -14.87 -5.86
N GLY A 280 3.82 -15.28 -7.11
CA GLY A 280 2.83 -14.67 -7.99
C GLY A 280 3.30 -13.42 -8.73
N ARG A 281 4.60 -13.06 -8.63
CA ARG A 281 5.23 -11.91 -9.28
C ARG A 281 4.51 -10.58 -9.01
N VAL A 282 4.17 -10.39 -7.75
CA VAL A 282 3.39 -9.25 -7.28
C VAL A 282 4.27 -8.00 -7.20
N ALA A 283 3.75 -6.87 -7.70
CA ALA A 283 4.46 -5.59 -7.67
C ALA A 283 4.28 -4.88 -6.32
N PRO A 284 5.37 -4.49 -5.62
CA PRO A 284 5.31 -3.82 -4.32
C PRO A 284 5.04 -2.31 -4.47
N VAL A 285 3.82 -1.95 -4.84
CA VAL A 285 3.46 -0.54 -5.07
C VAL A 285 3.54 0.28 -3.76
N ASP A 286 3.20 -0.34 -2.63
CA ASP A 286 3.24 0.28 -1.30
C ASP A 286 4.67 0.65 -0.84
N SER A 287 5.69 -0.09 -1.27
CA SER A 287 7.10 0.13 -0.88
C SER A 287 7.57 1.56 -1.14
N GLY A 288 7.31 2.10 -2.33
CA GLY A 288 7.70 3.48 -2.68
C GLY A 288 6.97 4.54 -1.86
N LEU A 289 5.70 4.27 -1.55
CA LEU A 289 4.86 5.16 -0.76
C LEU A 289 5.33 5.18 0.70
N TRP A 290 5.59 4.00 1.28
CA TRP A 290 6.12 3.84 2.63
C TRP A 290 7.50 4.46 2.78
N TRP A 291 8.37 4.32 1.79
CA TRP A 291 9.71 4.91 1.82
C TRP A 291 9.65 6.45 1.95
N ILE A 292 8.76 7.10 1.19
CA ILE A 292 8.56 8.56 1.26
C ILE A 292 7.97 8.97 2.62
N ILE A 293 6.99 8.22 3.13
CA ILE A 293 6.38 8.47 4.45
C ILE A 293 7.44 8.35 5.56
N LEU A 294 8.30 7.32 5.48
CA LEU A 294 9.37 7.09 6.45
C LEU A 294 10.47 8.16 6.38
N LEU A 295 10.85 8.62 5.18
CA LEU A 295 11.79 9.72 5.01
C LEU A 295 11.30 11.01 5.70
N ARG A 296 10.00 11.30 5.58
CA ARG A 296 9.39 12.42 6.30
C ARG A 296 9.44 12.20 7.80
N ALA A 297 9.06 11.01 8.28
CA ALA A 297 9.08 10.68 9.70
C ALA A 297 10.49 10.81 10.30
N TYR A 298 11.52 10.37 9.59
CA TYR A 298 12.92 10.56 9.97
C TYR A 298 13.21 12.04 10.24
N GLY A 299 13.03 12.93 9.26
CA GLY A 299 13.38 14.35 9.44
C GLY A 299 12.51 15.07 10.48
N LYS A 300 11.24 14.67 10.62
CA LYS A 300 10.34 15.23 11.64
C LYS A 300 10.74 14.83 13.06
N ILE A 301 11.15 13.59 13.29
CA ILE A 301 11.54 13.11 14.64
C ILE A 301 12.97 13.53 14.98
N THR A 302 13.92 13.41 14.05
CA THR A 302 15.33 13.72 14.32
C THR A 302 15.65 15.21 14.23
N GLY A 303 14.85 15.99 13.50
CA GLY A 303 15.17 17.37 13.12
C GLY A 303 16.25 17.47 12.02
N ASP A 304 16.79 16.35 11.56
CA ASP A 304 17.79 16.30 10.49
C ASP A 304 17.12 16.23 9.11
N TYR A 305 16.99 17.40 8.49
CA TYR A 305 16.49 17.53 7.12
C TYR A 305 17.57 17.38 6.05
N THR A 306 18.86 17.30 6.42
CA THR A 306 19.97 17.23 5.46
C THR A 306 19.90 15.98 4.59
N LEU A 307 19.35 14.88 5.14
CA LEU A 307 19.09 13.66 4.38
C LEU A 307 18.10 13.90 3.23
N GLN A 308 17.03 14.65 3.49
CA GLN A 308 15.97 14.93 2.50
C GLN A 308 16.50 15.84 1.38
N GLU A 309 17.44 16.73 1.67
CA GLU A 309 18.03 17.68 0.72
C GLU A 309 19.06 17.06 -0.22
N ARG A 310 19.54 15.83 0.04
CA ARG A 310 20.51 15.19 -0.84
C ARG A 310 19.96 14.97 -2.24
N VAL A 311 20.84 15.13 -3.23
CA VAL A 311 20.49 15.03 -4.66
C VAL A 311 19.97 13.64 -5.04
N ASP A 312 20.57 12.57 -4.51
CA ASP A 312 20.14 11.19 -4.73
C ASP A 312 18.72 10.96 -4.17
N ILE A 313 18.45 11.44 -2.96
CA ILE A 313 17.15 11.36 -2.29
C ILE A 313 16.07 12.17 -3.03
N GLN A 314 16.36 13.43 -3.40
CA GLN A 314 15.45 14.25 -4.20
C GLN A 314 15.14 13.61 -5.56
N THR A 315 16.15 13.03 -6.22
CA THR A 315 15.97 12.33 -7.50
C THR A 315 15.10 11.09 -7.33
N GLY A 316 15.36 10.27 -6.32
CA GLY A 316 14.56 9.08 -6.05
C GLY A 316 13.10 9.38 -5.73
N MET A 317 12.84 10.41 -4.90
CA MET A 317 11.48 10.90 -4.66
C MET A 317 10.78 11.33 -5.95
N LYS A 318 11.48 12.11 -6.81
CA LYS A 318 10.96 12.53 -8.11
C LYS A 318 10.61 11.31 -8.98
N LEU A 319 11.44 10.26 -8.99
CA LEU A 319 11.19 9.03 -9.74
C LEU A 319 9.97 8.26 -9.23
N VAL A 320 9.80 8.09 -7.91
CA VAL A 320 8.61 7.44 -7.32
C VAL A 320 7.35 8.23 -7.69
N MET A 321 7.38 9.55 -7.53
CA MET A 321 6.21 10.40 -7.83
C MET A 321 5.87 10.41 -9.32
N ASN A 322 6.87 10.47 -10.20
CA ASN A 322 6.64 10.37 -11.64
C ASN A 322 6.01 9.02 -12.02
N LEU A 323 6.44 7.91 -11.40
CA LEU A 323 5.82 6.60 -11.63
C LEU A 323 4.34 6.60 -11.21
N CYS A 324 4.02 7.16 -10.05
CA CYS A 324 2.64 7.20 -9.55
C CYS A 324 1.73 8.21 -10.28
N LEU A 325 2.31 9.28 -10.83
CA LEU A 325 1.60 10.35 -11.54
C LEU A 325 1.60 10.19 -13.05
N SER A 326 2.19 9.11 -13.57
CA SER A 326 2.28 8.83 -15.00
C SER A 326 0.89 8.83 -15.64
N ASP A 327 0.80 9.42 -16.83
CA ASP A 327 -0.41 9.41 -17.62
C ASP A 327 -0.76 7.99 -18.07
N GLY A 328 -2.05 7.66 -18.09
CA GLY A 328 -2.57 6.38 -18.52
C GLY A 328 -3.96 6.50 -19.12
N PHE A 329 -4.58 5.36 -19.44
CA PHE A 329 -5.96 5.31 -19.92
C PHE A 329 -7.01 5.44 -18.80
N ASP A 330 -6.57 5.34 -17.55
CA ASP A 330 -7.46 5.46 -16.40
C ASP A 330 -8.00 6.89 -16.28
N MET A 331 -9.31 7.00 -16.06
CA MET A 331 -9.99 8.29 -15.91
C MET A 331 -10.15 8.71 -14.45
N PHE A 332 -9.79 7.83 -13.51
CA PHE A 332 -9.86 8.13 -12.09
C PHE A 332 -8.58 8.82 -11.59
N PRO A 333 -8.68 9.69 -10.57
CA PRO A 333 -7.50 10.28 -9.94
C PRO A 333 -6.76 9.28 -9.03
N THR A 334 -7.36 8.12 -8.75
CA THR A 334 -6.79 7.02 -7.99
C THR A 334 -5.65 6.33 -8.74
N LEU A 335 -4.81 5.59 -8.02
CA LEU A 335 -3.76 4.77 -8.60
C LEU A 335 -4.36 3.41 -8.97
N LEU A 336 -4.25 3.03 -10.24
CA LEU A 336 -4.63 1.71 -10.75
C LEU A 336 -3.53 0.69 -10.42
N VAL A 337 -3.91 -0.41 -9.78
CA VAL A 337 -2.97 -1.47 -9.37
C VAL A 337 -3.50 -2.87 -9.65
N THR A 338 -2.59 -3.83 -9.72
CA THR A 338 -2.92 -5.26 -9.75
C THR A 338 -3.33 -5.77 -8.36
N ASP A 339 -3.90 -6.97 -8.31
CA ASP A 339 -4.14 -7.66 -7.05
C ASP A 339 -2.81 -7.94 -6.34
N GLY A 340 -2.82 -8.05 -5.01
CA GLY A 340 -1.60 -8.28 -4.24
C GLY A 340 -0.69 -7.05 -4.01
N SER A 341 -1.03 -5.86 -4.50
CA SER A 341 -0.05 -4.77 -4.64
C SER A 341 0.33 -3.99 -3.36
N CYS A 342 -0.09 -4.44 -2.18
CA CYS A 342 0.12 -3.76 -0.90
C CYS A 342 0.47 -4.75 0.23
N MET A 343 0.17 -4.43 1.51
CA MET A 343 0.37 -5.37 2.63
C MET A 343 -0.27 -6.73 2.34
N ILE A 344 -1.45 -6.72 1.72
CA ILE A 344 -2.11 -7.91 1.18
C ILE A 344 -1.39 -8.30 -0.11
N ASP A 345 -0.36 -9.13 0.00
CA ASP A 345 0.52 -9.55 -1.10
C ASP A 345 0.04 -10.78 -1.90
N ARG A 346 -1.27 -11.09 -1.81
CA ARG A 346 -1.90 -12.24 -2.47
C ARG A 346 -3.23 -11.82 -3.09
N ARG A 347 -3.75 -12.65 -3.99
CA ARG A 347 -5.02 -12.41 -4.66
C ARG A 347 -6.19 -12.38 -3.65
N MET A 348 -6.77 -11.20 -3.44
CA MET A 348 -7.84 -10.95 -2.47
C MET A 348 -8.97 -10.09 -3.05
N GLY A 349 -8.98 -9.89 -4.37
CA GLY A 349 -9.96 -9.04 -5.04
C GLY A 349 -9.70 -7.56 -4.82
N ILE A 350 -8.43 -7.18 -4.61
CA ILE A 350 -8.02 -5.79 -4.33
C ILE A 350 -7.36 -5.13 -5.54
N HIS A 351 -7.45 -5.72 -6.73
CA HIS A 351 -7.07 -5.05 -7.99
C HIS A 351 -7.96 -3.85 -8.28
N GLY A 352 -7.52 -2.93 -9.15
CA GLY A 352 -8.27 -1.70 -9.43
C GLY A 352 -7.78 -0.56 -8.54
N HIS A 353 -8.61 -0.10 -7.61
CA HIS A 353 -8.35 1.09 -6.81
C HIS A 353 -8.53 0.83 -5.30
N PRO A 354 -7.74 -0.07 -4.70
CA PRO A 354 -7.89 -0.43 -3.29
C PRO A 354 -7.57 0.76 -2.38
N LEU A 355 -8.40 0.98 -1.37
CA LEU A 355 -8.32 2.13 -0.45
C LEU A 355 -6.95 2.25 0.22
N GLU A 356 -6.31 1.13 0.59
CA GLU A 356 -4.98 1.12 1.21
C GLU A 356 -3.96 1.86 0.34
N ILE A 357 -3.87 1.52 -0.94
CA ILE A 357 -3.00 2.21 -1.89
C ILE A 357 -3.41 3.67 -2.03
N GLN A 358 -4.70 3.99 -2.10
CA GLN A 358 -5.14 5.37 -2.29
C GLN A 358 -4.80 6.26 -1.08
N ALA A 359 -4.94 5.73 0.13
CA ALA A 359 -4.60 6.42 1.37
C ALA A 359 -3.08 6.61 1.53
N LEU A 360 -2.29 5.58 1.22
CA LEU A 360 -0.82 5.69 1.22
C LEU A 360 -0.33 6.63 0.12
N PHE A 361 -0.95 6.62 -1.06
CA PHE A 361 -0.61 7.49 -2.17
C PHE A 361 -0.87 8.96 -1.81
N TYR A 362 -2.04 9.25 -1.24
CA TYR A 362 -2.35 10.58 -0.73
C TYR A 362 -1.33 11.05 0.33
N SER A 363 -0.97 10.15 1.26
CA SER A 363 0.02 10.43 2.31
C SER A 363 1.40 10.74 1.73
N ALA A 364 1.86 9.93 0.78
CA ALA A 364 3.13 10.13 0.08
C ALA A 364 3.13 11.43 -0.74
N LEU A 365 2.02 11.78 -1.41
CA LEU A 365 1.89 13.07 -2.11
C LEU A 365 2.02 14.26 -1.15
N ARG A 366 1.41 14.20 0.04
CA ARG A 366 1.58 15.24 1.07
C ARG A 366 3.03 15.33 1.53
N CYS A 367 3.65 14.19 1.82
CA CYS A 367 5.07 14.12 2.19
C CYS A 367 5.97 14.74 1.10
N SER A 368 5.79 14.35 -0.16
CA SER A 368 6.58 14.88 -1.27
C SER A 368 6.38 16.37 -1.48
N ARG A 369 5.16 16.89 -1.29
CA ARG A 369 4.92 18.34 -1.36
C ARG A 369 5.69 19.10 -0.29
N GLU A 370 5.86 18.54 0.91
CA GLU A 370 6.64 19.14 1.99
C GLU A 370 8.15 19.07 1.77
N MET A 371 8.64 17.98 1.16
CA MET A 371 10.08 17.68 1.10
C MET A 371 10.76 18.01 -0.25
N LEU A 372 10.02 18.16 -1.34
CA LEU A 372 10.62 18.43 -2.65
C LEU A 372 11.17 19.86 -2.72
N THR A 373 12.43 20.00 -3.10
CA THR A 373 13.05 21.31 -3.34
C THR A 373 12.47 21.96 -4.60
N LEU A 374 12.08 23.23 -4.51
CA LEU A 374 11.53 23.99 -5.63
C LEU A 374 12.64 24.49 -6.59
N ASP A 375 12.98 23.67 -7.56
CA ASP A 375 13.82 24.00 -8.71
C ASP A 375 13.02 24.02 -10.03
N ASP A 376 13.58 24.58 -11.12
CA ASP A 376 12.91 24.67 -12.43
C ASP A 376 12.46 23.31 -13.00
N GLY A 377 13.17 22.22 -12.69
CA GLY A 377 12.80 20.87 -13.09
C GLY A 377 11.68 20.25 -12.24
N SER A 378 11.54 20.69 -10.99
CA SER A 378 10.53 20.18 -10.04
C SER A 378 9.18 20.90 -10.08
N LYS A 379 9.12 22.15 -10.59
CA LYS A 379 7.90 22.99 -10.57
C LYS A 379 6.69 22.30 -11.18
N ASN A 380 6.87 21.59 -12.30
CA ASN A 380 5.80 20.86 -12.97
C ASN A 380 5.33 19.67 -12.14
N LEU A 381 6.26 18.94 -11.50
CA LEU A 381 5.93 17.82 -10.63
C LEU A 381 5.16 18.28 -9.38
N VAL A 382 5.60 19.36 -8.72
CA VAL A 382 4.89 19.92 -7.57
C VAL A 382 3.48 20.39 -7.95
N ARG A 383 3.30 21.00 -9.13
CA ARG A 383 1.97 21.34 -9.66
C ARG A 383 1.11 20.08 -9.87
N ALA A 384 1.68 19.02 -10.45
CA ALA A 384 0.99 17.75 -10.65
C ALA A 384 0.58 17.11 -9.31
N ILE A 385 1.46 17.13 -8.31
CA ILE A 385 1.18 16.67 -6.93
C ILE A 385 -0.02 17.43 -6.34
N ASN A 386 -0.01 18.77 -6.40
CA ASN A 386 -1.11 19.59 -5.87
C ASN A 386 -2.45 19.31 -6.57
N ASN A 387 -2.43 19.21 -7.90
CA ASN A 387 -3.62 18.88 -8.68
C ASN A 387 -4.16 17.49 -8.31
N ARG A 388 -3.27 16.51 -8.15
CA ARG A 388 -3.62 15.15 -7.77
C ARG A 388 -4.17 15.05 -6.35
N LEU A 389 -3.55 15.71 -5.37
CA LEU A 389 -4.05 15.81 -3.99
C LEU A 389 -5.48 16.36 -3.96
N SER A 390 -5.75 17.42 -4.73
CA SER A 390 -7.07 18.03 -4.82
C SER A 390 -8.12 17.11 -5.46
N ALA A 391 -7.76 16.38 -6.53
CA ALA A 391 -8.68 15.46 -7.19
C ALA A 391 -8.94 14.17 -6.37
N LEU A 392 -7.88 13.61 -5.78
CA LEU A 392 -7.94 12.37 -5.00
C LEU A 392 -8.75 12.57 -3.71
N SER A 393 -8.51 13.67 -2.98
CA SER A 393 -9.27 13.98 -1.76
C SER A 393 -10.77 14.10 -2.04
N PHE A 394 -11.17 14.82 -3.09
CA PHE A 394 -12.56 14.90 -3.50
C PHE A 394 -13.13 13.52 -3.85
N HIS A 395 -12.41 12.73 -4.65
CA HIS A 395 -12.88 11.44 -5.13
C HIS A 395 -13.09 10.45 -3.97
N ILE A 396 -12.14 10.33 -3.05
CA ILE A 396 -12.24 9.42 -1.90
C ILE A 396 -13.35 9.89 -0.94
N ARG A 397 -13.39 11.17 -0.57
CA ARG A 397 -14.39 11.71 0.38
C ARG A 397 -15.82 11.55 -0.12
N GLU A 398 -16.05 11.69 -1.43
CA GLU A 398 -17.40 11.61 -2.02
C GLU A 398 -17.83 10.19 -2.36
N TYR A 399 -16.95 9.41 -3.00
CA TYR A 399 -17.35 8.15 -3.64
C TYR A 399 -16.96 6.90 -2.87
N TYR A 400 -15.97 6.98 -1.97
CA TYR A 400 -15.58 5.84 -1.14
C TYR A 400 -16.33 5.85 0.20
N TRP A 401 -16.85 7.00 0.63
CA TRP A 401 -17.53 7.10 1.91
C TRP A 401 -18.85 6.34 1.93
N VAL A 402 -19.07 5.54 2.98
CA VAL A 402 -20.35 4.93 3.30
C VAL A 402 -20.71 5.16 4.77
N ASP A 403 -21.94 5.61 4.99
CA ASP A 403 -22.66 5.62 6.25
C ASP A 403 -24.09 5.16 5.97
N LEU A 404 -24.93 5.04 7.00
CA LEU A 404 -26.32 4.58 6.82
C LEU A 404 -27.08 5.42 5.78
N LYS A 405 -26.83 6.73 5.73
CA LYS A 405 -27.48 7.64 4.79
C LYS A 405 -27.02 7.37 3.36
N LYS A 406 -25.71 7.23 3.14
CA LYS A 406 -25.14 6.97 1.82
C LYS A 406 -25.49 5.56 1.32
N ILE A 407 -25.55 4.56 2.18
CA ILE A 407 -26.03 3.22 1.80
C ILE A 407 -27.48 3.29 1.33
N ASN A 408 -28.35 4.02 2.04
CA ASN A 408 -29.74 4.21 1.60
C ASN A 408 -29.83 4.99 0.28
N GLU A 409 -28.90 5.91 0.01
CA GLU A 409 -28.77 6.57 -1.29
C GLU A 409 -28.43 5.57 -2.40
N ILE A 410 -27.38 4.75 -2.20
CA ILE A 410 -26.92 3.72 -3.16
C ILE A 410 -28.01 2.67 -3.40
N TYR A 411 -28.72 2.25 -2.35
CA TYR A 411 -29.83 1.31 -2.43
C TYR A 411 -30.96 1.79 -3.36
N ARG A 412 -31.06 3.12 -3.57
CA ARG A 412 -32.07 3.77 -4.40
C ARG A 412 -31.53 4.25 -5.74
N TYR A 413 -30.30 3.88 -6.11
CA TYR A 413 -29.73 4.25 -7.38
C TYR A 413 -30.57 3.75 -8.55
N LYS A 414 -30.67 4.61 -9.56
CA LYS A 414 -31.08 4.19 -10.90
C LYS A 414 -29.83 3.71 -11.64
N THR A 415 -30.00 2.70 -12.47
CA THR A 415 -28.93 2.15 -13.30
C THR A 415 -29.01 2.72 -14.71
N GLU A 416 -27.95 2.51 -15.49
CA GLU A 416 -27.85 2.93 -16.90
C GLU A 416 -27.98 4.46 -17.08
N GLU A 417 -27.48 5.23 -16.10
CA GLU A 417 -27.47 6.70 -16.16
C GLU A 417 -26.37 7.19 -17.12
N TYR A 418 -26.77 7.75 -18.26
CA TYR A 418 -25.85 8.34 -19.24
C TYR A 418 -25.94 9.87 -19.25
N SER A 419 -25.27 10.53 -18.30
CA SER A 419 -25.13 12.00 -18.31
C SER A 419 -23.98 12.48 -17.42
N THR A 420 -23.51 13.71 -17.64
CA THR A 420 -22.55 14.37 -16.72
C THR A 420 -23.15 14.74 -15.36
N ASN A 421 -24.48 14.68 -15.25
CA ASN A 421 -25.23 14.96 -14.02
C ASN A 421 -25.77 13.68 -13.38
N ALA A 422 -25.24 12.51 -13.76
CA ALA A 422 -25.59 11.22 -13.18
C ALA A 422 -25.30 11.23 -11.66
N THR A 423 -26.25 10.69 -10.90
CA THR A 423 -26.07 10.40 -9.48
C THR A 423 -25.23 9.13 -9.33
N ASN A 424 -25.60 8.07 -10.07
CA ASN A 424 -24.88 6.80 -10.09
C ASN A 424 -23.75 6.82 -11.14
N LYS A 425 -22.69 7.58 -10.85
CA LYS A 425 -21.59 7.83 -11.80
C LYS A 425 -20.81 6.60 -12.25
N PHE A 426 -20.84 5.54 -11.44
CA PHE A 426 -20.09 4.31 -11.69
C PHE A 426 -20.99 3.16 -12.14
N ASN A 427 -22.28 3.41 -12.39
CA ASN A 427 -23.28 2.39 -12.71
C ASN A 427 -23.30 1.22 -11.70
N ILE A 428 -23.26 1.53 -10.41
CA ILE A 428 -23.35 0.54 -9.34
C ILE A 428 -24.78 -0.01 -9.31
N TYR A 429 -24.89 -1.33 -9.38
CA TYR A 429 -26.16 -2.03 -9.21
C TYR A 429 -26.48 -2.10 -7.71
N PRO A 430 -27.65 -1.63 -7.24
CA PRO A 430 -28.02 -1.66 -5.82
C PRO A 430 -27.91 -3.05 -5.18
N ASP A 431 -28.14 -4.11 -5.95
CA ASP A 431 -28.04 -5.51 -5.52
C ASP A 431 -26.62 -5.94 -5.13
N GLN A 432 -25.59 -5.11 -5.39
CA GLN A 432 -24.23 -5.33 -4.88
C GLN A 432 -24.08 -5.02 -3.40
N ILE A 433 -25.01 -4.29 -2.78
CA ILE A 433 -24.96 -4.03 -1.34
C ILE A 433 -25.12 -5.37 -0.60
N PRO A 434 -24.10 -5.84 0.12
CA PRO A 434 -24.17 -7.16 0.73
C PRO A 434 -25.10 -7.12 1.95
N HIS A 435 -25.85 -8.21 2.17
CA HIS A 435 -26.82 -8.28 3.26
C HIS A 435 -26.21 -8.01 4.63
N TRP A 436 -24.97 -8.46 4.88
CA TRP A 436 -24.30 -8.23 6.16
C TRP A 436 -24.12 -6.75 6.48
N LEU A 437 -23.95 -5.88 5.48
CA LEU A 437 -23.65 -4.47 5.70
C LEU A 437 -24.84 -3.71 6.28
N MET A 438 -26.06 -4.09 5.87
CA MET A 438 -27.29 -3.42 6.30
C MET A 438 -27.49 -3.53 7.83
N ASP A 439 -27.14 -4.67 8.41
CA ASP A 439 -27.23 -4.92 9.85
C ASP A 439 -25.94 -4.51 10.60
N TRP A 440 -24.82 -4.40 9.87
CA TRP A 440 -23.53 -4.12 10.47
C TRP A 440 -23.26 -2.62 10.63
N ILE A 441 -23.76 -1.73 9.77
CA ILE A 441 -23.41 -0.31 9.92
C ILE A 441 -24.14 0.36 11.11
N PRO A 442 -23.44 1.03 12.06
CA PRO A 442 -24.06 1.70 13.20
C PRO A 442 -24.63 3.08 12.81
N GLU A 443 -25.56 3.61 13.61
CA GLU A 443 -26.21 4.91 13.35
C GLU A 443 -25.23 6.10 13.33
N LYS A 444 -24.20 6.08 14.17
CA LYS A 444 -23.21 7.16 14.36
C LYS A 444 -21.81 6.79 13.85
N GLY A 445 -21.72 5.92 12.86
CA GLY A 445 -20.45 5.52 12.24
C GLY A 445 -20.53 5.45 10.72
N GLY A 446 -19.37 5.24 10.12
CA GLY A 446 -19.18 5.12 8.69
C GLY A 446 -17.72 4.83 8.38
N TYR A 447 -17.42 4.48 7.14
CA TYR A 447 -16.07 4.16 6.72
C TYR A 447 -15.88 4.42 5.22
N LEU A 448 -14.62 4.39 4.79
CA LEU A 448 -14.28 4.35 3.38
C LEU A 448 -14.24 2.89 2.93
N ILE A 449 -15.00 2.55 1.89
CA ILE A 449 -15.07 1.21 1.29
C ILE A 449 -13.71 0.74 0.78
N GLY A 450 -13.57 -0.57 0.57
CA GLY A 450 -12.32 -1.19 0.15
C GLY A 450 -11.88 -0.83 -1.26
N ASN A 451 -12.81 -0.68 -2.21
CA ASN A 451 -12.49 -0.49 -3.63
C ASN A 451 -13.67 0.10 -4.40
N LEU A 452 -13.38 0.83 -5.47
CA LEU A 452 -14.38 1.37 -6.38
C LEU A 452 -13.89 1.28 -7.83
N GLN A 453 -14.68 0.64 -8.68
CA GLN A 453 -14.38 0.40 -10.10
C GLN A 453 -15.64 0.65 -10.95
N PRO A 454 -15.51 0.71 -12.29
CA PRO A 454 -16.67 0.74 -13.17
C PRO A 454 -17.60 -0.45 -12.90
N ALA A 455 -18.85 -0.16 -12.53
CA ALA A 455 -19.89 -1.13 -12.16
C ALA A 455 -19.56 -2.06 -10.98
N HIS A 456 -18.57 -1.72 -10.14
CA HIS A 456 -18.21 -2.56 -8.99
C HIS A 456 -17.81 -1.73 -7.76
N MET A 457 -18.38 -2.10 -6.62
CA MET A 457 -18.08 -1.50 -5.31
C MET A 457 -17.76 -2.60 -4.30
N ASP A 458 -16.53 -2.59 -3.75
CA ASP A 458 -16.15 -3.54 -2.70
C ASP A 458 -16.43 -2.93 -1.33
N PHE A 459 -17.55 -3.34 -0.74
CA PHE A 459 -18.00 -2.84 0.55
C PHE A 459 -17.20 -3.36 1.76
N ARG A 460 -16.21 -4.25 1.59
CA ARG A 460 -15.41 -4.70 2.75
C ARG A 460 -14.71 -3.52 3.43
N TYR A 461 -14.66 -3.55 4.75
CA TYR A 461 -13.85 -2.63 5.55
C TYR A 461 -12.39 -3.06 5.48
N PHE A 462 -11.48 -2.14 5.17
CA PHE A 462 -10.03 -2.36 5.20
C PHE A 462 -9.37 -1.41 6.19
N THR A 463 -8.64 -1.96 7.15
CA THR A 463 -8.16 -1.23 8.32
C THR A 463 -7.07 -0.23 7.93
N VAL A 464 -6.03 -0.65 7.22
CA VAL A 464 -4.91 0.24 6.86
C VAL A 464 -5.41 1.47 6.11
N GLY A 465 -6.26 1.30 5.10
CA GLY A 465 -6.82 2.40 4.33
C GLY A 465 -7.63 3.40 5.16
N ASN A 466 -8.48 2.92 6.08
CA ASN A 466 -9.28 3.78 6.96
C ASN A 466 -8.43 4.46 8.05
N LEU A 467 -7.42 3.80 8.58
CA LEU A 467 -6.51 4.43 9.55
C LEU A 467 -5.64 5.50 8.89
N TRP A 468 -5.10 5.22 7.70
CA TRP A 468 -4.31 6.20 6.96
C TRP A 468 -5.15 7.35 6.40
N SER A 469 -6.44 7.17 6.17
CA SER A 469 -7.30 8.30 5.84
C SER A 469 -7.49 9.27 7.00
N ILE A 470 -7.45 8.76 8.25
CA ILE A 470 -7.44 9.58 9.46
C ILE A 470 -6.08 10.26 9.61
N VAL A 471 -4.99 9.47 9.64
CA VAL A 471 -3.62 9.97 9.89
C VAL A 471 -3.22 11.07 8.91
N SER A 472 -3.57 10.93 7.63
CA SER A 472 -3.22 11.89 6.58
C SER A 472 -4.23 13.02 6.38
N SER A 473 -5.35 13.04 7.12
CA SER A 473 -6.50 13.92 6.86
C SER A 473 -7.05 13.81 5.42
N LEU A 474 -7.00 12.61 4.83
CA LEU A 474 -7.71 12.32 3.58
C LEU A 474 -9.22 12.32 3.79
N GLY A 475 -9.71 11.72 4.88
CA GLY A 475 -11.11 11.86 5.29
C GLY A 475 -11.34 13.23 5.94
N THR A 476 -12.56 13.75 5.85
CA THR A 476 -12.94 14.96 6.60
C THR A 476 -12.94 14.70 8.12
N PRO A 477 -12.86 15.72 8.99
CA PRO A 477 -12.92 15.53 10.44
C PRO A 477 -14.11 14.67 10.89
N LYS A 478 -15.30 14.93 10.34
CA LYS A 478 -16.52 14.16 10.63
C LYS A 478 -16.43 12.70 10.17
N GLN A 479 -15.88 12.44 8.99
CA GLN A 479 -15.68 11.08 8.48
C GLN A 479 -14.68 10.32 9.36
N ASN A 480 -13.59 10.97 9.75
CA ASN A 480 -12.55 10.38 10.59
C ASN A 480 -13.06 10.03 11.99
N GLU A 481 -13.87 10.91 12.59
CA GLU A 481 -14.57 10.63 13.84
C GLU A 481 -15.53 9.44 13.69
N ALA A 482 -16.32 9.42 12.61
CA ALA A 482 -17.26 8.33 12.34
C ALA A 482 -16.58 6.97 12.08
N ILE A 483 -15.36 6.95 11.54
CA ILE A 483 -14.54 5.72 11.42
C ILE A 483 -14.18 5.19 12.81
N LEU A 484 -13.72 6.04 13.73
CA LEU A 484 -13.41 5.58 15.09
C LEU A 484 -14.67 5.16 15.86
N ASN A 485 -15.80 5.85 15.66
CA ASN A 485 -17.08 5.45 16.23
C ASN A 485 -17.54 4.08 15.70
N LEU A 486 -17.29 3.77 14.41
CA LEU A 486 -17.53 2.44 13.85
C LEU A 486 -16.66 1.39 14.53
N ILE A 487 -15.35 1.64 14.67
CA ILE A 487 -14.43 0.70 15.35
C ILE A 487 -14.86 0.45 16.79
N GLU A 488 -15.25 1.50 17.51
CA GLU A 488 -15.76 1.39 18.87
C GLU A 488 -17.08 0.60 18.94
N ALA A 489 -18.05 0.91 18.07
CA ALA A 489 -19.34 0.23 18.04
C ALA A 489 -19.23 -1.24 17.59
N LYS A 490 -18.26 -1.57 16.74
CA LYS A 490 -17.97 -2.92 16.22
C LYS A 490 -16.67 -3.49 16.75
N TRP A 491 -16.36 -3.17 18.01
CA TRP A 491 -15.12 -3.57 18.67
C TRP A 491 -14.88 -5.08 18.59
N ASP A 492 -15.90 -5.91 18.81
CA ASP A 492 -15.74 -7.37 18.79
C ASP A 492 -15.42 -7.93 17.40
N ASP A 493 -15.90 -7.30 16.33
CA ASP A 493 -15.64 -7.70 14.95
C ASP A 493 -14.28 -7.17 14.45
N LEU A 494 -13.92 -5.92 14.77
CA LEU A 494 -12.75 -5.23 14.21
C LEU A 494 -11.49 -5.32 15.10
N ILE A 495 -11.66 -5.46 16.41
CA ILE A 495 -10.59 -5.65 17.39
C ILE A 495 -10.63 -7.08 17.96
N GLY A 496 -11.79 -7.52 18.46
CA GLY A 496 -11.95 -8.83 19.07
C GLY A 496 -10.99 -9.08 20.24
N GLN A 497 -10.38 -10.26 20.26
CA GLN A 497 -9.40 -10.69 21.26
C GLN A 497 -7.94 -10.44 20.85
N MET A 498 -7.73 -9.94 19.63
CA MET A 498 -6.42 -9.54 19.14
C MET A 498 -6.57 -8.40 18.12
N PRO A 499 -6.14 -7.17 18.47
CA PRO A 499 -6.13 -6.05 17.53
C PRO A 499 -5.12 -6.30 16.40
N LEU A 500 -5.38 -5.89 15.16
CA LEU A 500 -6.67 -5.49 14.57
C LEU A 500 -6.99 -6.40 13.39
N LYS A 501 -8.26 -6.55 13.02
CA LYS A 501 -8.60 -7.17 11.74
C LYS A 501 -7.94 -6.42 10.59
N ILE A 502 -7.41 -7.13 9.61
CA ILE A 502 -6.89 -6.49 8.38
C ILE A 502 -8.03 -6.03 7.47
N CYS A 503 -9.08 -6.83 7.36
CA CYS A 503 -10.32 -6.51 6.68
C CYS A 503 -11.52 -7.20 7.32
N TYR A 504 -12.73 -6.74 7.00
CA TYR A 504 -13.98 -7.33 7.45
C TYR A 504 -15.11 -7.17 6.41
N PRO A 505 -15.98 -8.18 6.23
CA PRO A 505 -15.86 -9.55 6.72
C PRO A 505 -14.87 -10.38 5.87
N ALA A 506 -14.63 -11.62 6.26
CA ALA A 506 -13.93 -12.59 5.42
C ALA A 506 -14.81 -13.03 4.23
N LEU A 507 -14.17 -13.31 3.10
CA LEU A 507 -14.75 -14.02 1.96
C LEU A 507 -14.94 -15.49 2.34
N GLU A 508 -16.12 -16.04 2.06
CA GLU A 508 -16.48 -17.43 2.38
C GLU A 508 -16.97 -18.20 1.15
N SER A 509 -16.94 -19.53 1.22
CA SER A 509 -17.56 -20.43 0.23
C SER A 509 -17.20 -20.08 -1.23
N GLU A 510 -18.18 -19.75 -2.08
CA GLU A 510 -17.95 -19.43 -3.49
C GLU A 510 -17.19 -18.12 -3.69
N GLU A 511 -17.43 -17.11 -2.86
CA GLU A 511 -16.71 -15.83 -2.94
C GLU A 511 -15.21 -16.07 -2.71
N TRP A 512 -14.87 -16.86 -1.69
CA TRP A 512 -13.49 -17.27 -1.46
C TRP A 512 -12.90 -18.02 -2.67
N ARG A 513 -13.62 -19.01 -3.22
CA ARG A 513 -13.15 -19.78 -4.39
C ARG A 513 -12.87 -18.89 -5.59
N ILE A 514 -13.81 -17.99 -5.92
CA ILE A 514 -13.77 -17.15 -7.13
C ILE A 514 -12.74 -16.03 -6.99
N ILE A 515 -12.80 -15.27 -5.88
CA ILE A 515 -12.00 -14.06 -5.70
C ILE A 515 -10.55 -14.42 -5.41
N THR A 516 -10.32 -15.35 -4.48
CA THR A 516 -8.93 -15.72 -4.11
C THR A 516 -8.32 -16.73 -5.07
N GLY A 517 -9.14 -17.44 -5.86
CA GLY A 517 -8.67 -18.59 -6.62
C GLY A 517 -8.46 -19.83 -5.76
N SER A 518 -9.24 -19.99 -4.69
CA SER A 518 -9.10 -21.07 -3.70
C SER A 518 -7.75 -21.06 -2.97
N ASP A 519 -7.24 -19.87 -2.64
CA ASP A 519 -5.95 -19.71 -1.98
C ASP A 519 -5.96 -20.32 -0.57
N PRO A 520 -5.17 -21.39 -0.30
CA PRO A 520 -5.21 -22.12 0.95
C PRO A 520 -4.64 -21.35 2.14
N LYS A 521 -3.86 -20.27 1.91
CA LYS A 521 -3.37 -19.41 3.00
C LYS A 521 -4.44 -18.42 3.46
N ASN A 522 -5.33 -18.02 2.55
CA ASN A 522 -6.40 -17.04 2.76
C ASN A 522 -7.77 -17.70 2.98
N THR A 523 -7.83 -18.82 3.71
CA THR A 523 -9.11 -19.40 4.14
C THR A 523 -9.94 -18.39 4.95
N PRO A 524 -11.27 -18.55 5.07
CA PRO A 524 -12.09 -17.64 5.87
C PRO A 524 -11.52 -17.37 7.26
N TRP A 525 -11.41 -16.09 7.60
CA TRP A 525 -10.88 -15.59 8.87
C TRP A 525 -9.42 -15.96 9.14
N SER A 526 -8.60 -16.01 8.09
CA SER A 526 -7.17 -16.37 8.14
C SER A 526 -6.32 -15.44 7.28
N TYR A 527 -5.13 -15.12 7.76
CA TYR A 527 -4.13 -14.31 7.04
C TYR A 527 -4.75 -13.00 6.51
N HIS A 528 -4.76 -12.75 5.20
CA HIS A 528 -5.36 -11.53 4.63
C HIS A 528 -6.88 -11.55 4.58
N ASN A 529 -7.50 -12.73 4.64
CA ASN A 529 -8.94 -12.91 4.54
C ASN A 529 -9.61 -12.83 5.92
N GLY A 530 -9.56 -11.66 6.54
CA GLY A 530 -10.14 -11.41 7.87
C GLY A 530 -9.30 -11.92 9.05
N GLY A 531 -8.00 -12.11 8.87
CA GLY A 531 -7.07 -12.33 9.98
C GLY A 531 -6.88 -11.09 10.85
N SER A 532 -6.45 -11.29 12.09
CA SER A 532 -6.08 -10.24 13.05
C SER A 532 -4.55 -10.07 13.07
N TRP A 533 -4.08 -8.84 12.87
CA TRP A 533 -2.67 -8.50 12.65
C TRP A 533 -2.17 -7.53 13.71
N PRO A 534 -1.31 -7.98 14.66
CA PRO A 534 -0.79 -7.13 15.74
C PRO A 534 -0.02 -5.90 15.26
N THR A 535 0.66 -5.99 14.10
CA THR A 535 1.37 -4.84 13.51
C THR A 535 0.47 -3.62 13.29
N LEU A 536 -0.85 -3.78 13.12
CA LEU A 536 -1.76 -2.66 12.89
C LEU A 536 -1.96 -1.77 14.14
N LEU A 537 -1.52 -2.21 15.32
CA LEU A 537 -1.65 -1.49 16.59
C LEU A 537 -1.08 -0.07 16.54
N TRP A 538 0.09 0.14 15.92
CA TRP A 538 0.73 1.45 15.92
C TRP A 538 -0.02 2.46 15.05
N GLN A 539 -0.60 2.00 13.94
CA GLN A 539 -1.41 2.82 13.04
C GLN A 539 -2.71 3.21 13.73
N PHE A 540 -3.34 2.26 14.44
CA PHE A 540 -4.55 2.51 15.20
C PHE A 540 -4.29 3.49 16.35
N THR A 541 -3.17 3.32 17.05
CA THR A 541 -2.73 4.23 18.10
C THR A 541 -2.54 5.64 17.55
N LEU A 542 -1.84 5.81 16.43
CA LEU A 542 -1.61 7.11 15.81
C LEU A 542 -2.92 7.79 15.38
N ALA A 543 -3.83 7.04 14.76
CA ALA A 543 -5.16 7.55 14.37
C ALA A 543 -6.00 7.96 15.58
N CYS A 544 -5.99 7.17 16.66
CA CYS A 544 -6.66 7.49 17.92
C CYS A 544 -6.09 8.75 18.55
N MET A 545 -4.77 8.90 18.59
CA MET A 545 -4.11 10.09 19.15
C MET A 545 -4.47 11.35 18.38
N LYS A 546 -4.45 11.31 17.04
CA LYS A 546 -4.89 12.43 16.18
C LYS A 546 -6.30 12.90 16.54
N MET A 547 -7.20 11.97 16.81
CA MET A 547 -8.61 12.26 17.11
C MET A 547 -8.89 12.44 18.61
N GLY A 548 -7.87 12.48 19.47
CA GLY A 548 -8.04 12.61 20.92
C GLY A 548 -8.69 11.40 21.62
N ARG A 549 -8.77 10.24 20.94
CA ARG A 549 -9.38 8.98 21.42
C ARG A 549 -8.35 8.01 21.99
N MET A 550 -7.46 8.51 22.84
CA MET A 550 -6.38 7.70 23.44
C MET A 550 -6.90 6.54 24.33
N ASP A 551 -8.15 6.63 24.79
CA ASP A 551 -8.86 5.56 25.50
C ASP A 551 -8.93 4.28 24.67
N LEU A 552 -9.25 4.39 23.38
CA LEU A 552 -9.36 3.26 22.47
C LEU A 552 -7.98 2.62 22.20
N ALA A 553 -6.95 3.44 21.98
CA ALA A 553 -5.59 2.95 21.79
C ALA A 553 -5.08 2.15 23.00
N LYS A 554 -5.25 2.69 24.22
CA LYS A 554 -4.87 2.01 25.46
C LYS A 554 -5.58 0.67 25.62
N LYS A 555 -6.91 0.64 25.38
CA LYS A 555 -7.71 -0.59 25.43
C LYS A 555 -7.23 -1.66 24.45
N ALA A 556 -6.85 -1.27 23.22
CA ALA A 556 -6.31 -2.20 22.23
C ALA A 556 -4.94 -2.74 22.66
N ILE A 557 -4.02 -1.89 23.11
CA ILE A 557 -2.69 -2.28 23.58
C ILE A 557 -2.81 -3.24 24.77
N GLU A 558 -3.64 -2.94 25.76
CA GLU A 558 -3.89 -3.81 26.92
C GLU A 558 -4.44 -5.19 26.51
N THR A 559 -5.22 -5.25 25.42
CA THR A 559 -5.74 -6.52 24.89
C THR A 559 -4.61 -7.34 24.25
N ALA A 560 -3.73 -6.70 23.48
CA ALA A 560 -2.60 -7.35 22.85
C ALA A 560 -1.53 -7.79 23.86
N GLU A 561 -1.20 -6.94 24.84
CA GLU A 561 -0.16 -7.15 25.86
C GLU A 561 -0.39 -8.42 26.68
N LYS A 562 -1.66 -8.80 26.92
CA LYS A 562 -2.03 -10.03 27.63
C LYS A 562 -1.65 -11.31 26.91
N ARG A 563 -1.50 -11.25 25.58
CA ARG A 563 -1.40 -12.44 24.72
C ARG A 563 -0.11 -12.50 23.91
N LEU A 564 0.35 -11.39 23.35
CA LEU A 564 1.52 -11.38 22.47
C LEU A 564 2.75 -12.07 23.08
N PRO A 565 3.15 -11.80 24.33
CA PRO A 565 4.34 -12.44 24.91
C PRO A 565 4.11 -13.94 25.16
N VAL A 566 2.92 -14.31 25.64
CA VAL A 566 2.53 -15.70 25.93
C VAL A 566 2.52 -16.54 24.66
N ASP A 567 1.98 -15.97 23.57
CA ASP A 567 1.84 -16.60 22.26
C ASP A 567 3.13 -16.48 21.41
N ARG A 568 4.22 -15.91 21.97
CA ARG A 568 5.55 -15.74 21.34
C ARG A 568 5.52 -14.86 20.09
N TRP A 569 4.81 -13.74 20.17
CA TRP A 569 4.78 -12.68 19.16
C TRP A 569 4.44 -13.16 17.74
N PRO A 570 3.26 -13.77 17.52
CA PRO A 570 2.87 -14.25 16.19
C PRO A 570 2.74 -13.12 15.14
N GLU A 571 3.00 -13.46 13.89
CA GLU A 571 2.70 -12.67 12.69
C GLU A 571 1.22 -12.28 12.60
N TYR A 572 0.30 -13.23 12.79
CA TYR A 572 -1.15 -12.98 12.73
C TYR A 572 -1.95 -14.02 13.53
N TYR A 573 -3.23 -13.72 13.73
CA TYR A 573 -4.22 -14.55 14.42
C TYR A 573 -5.44 -14.81 13.54
N ASP A 574 -5.98 -16.02 13.66
CA ASP A 574 -7.13 -16.48 12.90
C ASP A 574 -8.42 -16.45 13.72
N THR A 575 -9.53 -16.83 13.08
CA THR A 575 -10.92 -16.84 13.57
C THR A 575 -11.55 -15.47 13.61
N ARG A 576 -12.89 -15.45 13.62
CA ARG A 576 -13.70 -14.22 13.60
C ARG A 576 -13.24 -13.17 14.62
N ASN A 577 -12.82 -13.60 15.82
CA ASN A 577 -12.42 -12.68 16.89
C ASN A 577 -10.92 -12.74 17.22
N GLY A 578 -10.07 -13.35 16.38
CA GLY A 578 -8.61 -13.40 16.62
C GLY A 578 -8.20 -14.33 17.78
N LYS A 579 -8.99 -15.39 18.03
CA LYS A 579 -8.77 -16.30 19.16
C LYS A 579 -7.57 -17.21 18.97
N PHE A 580 -7.34 -17.74 17.77
CA PHE A 580 -6.26 -18.70 17.52
C PHE A 580 -5.06 -18.02 16.90
N ILE A 581 -3.86 -18.48 17.24
CA ILE A 581 -2.65 -18.13 16.50
C ILE A 581 -2.85 -18.57 15.04
N GLY A 582 -2.38 -17.76 14.09
CA GLY A 582 -2.58 -17.98 12.67
C GLY A 582 -2.05 -19.33 12.20
N LYS A 583 -2.79 -20.01 11.31
CA LYS A 583 -2.47 -21.37 10.82
C LYS A 583 -1.03 -21.55 10.34
N GLN A 584 -0.47 -20.52 9.71
CA GLN A 584 0.90 -20.48 9.19
C GLN A 584 1.63 -19.23 9.67
N SER A 585 1.29 -18.73 10.85
CA SER A 585 1.93 -17.56 11.44
C SER A 585 3.35 -17.90 11.84
N ARG A 586 4.33 -17.09 11.41
CA ARG A 586 5.65 -17.12 12.07
C ARG A 586 5.53 -16.62 13.50
N LEU A 587 6.38 -17.13 14.38
CA LEU A 587 6.58 -16.58 15.71
C LEU A 587 7.71 -15.56 15.68
N TYR A 588 7.80 -14.72 16.71
CA TYR A 588 8.80 -13.65 16.79
C TYR A 588 8.84 -12.79 15.53
N GLN A 589 7.65 -12.48 14.99
CA GLN A 589 7.53 -11.62 13.83
C GLN A 589 7.85 -10.18 14.25
N THR A 590 8.83 -9.59 13.57
CA THR A 590 9.44 -8.32 13.99
C THR A 590 8.46 -7.16 13.98
N TRP A 591 7.60 -7.04 12.96
CA TRP A 591 6.62 -5.95 12.93
C TRP A 591 5.51 -6.07 13.99
N SER A 592 5.28 -7.26 14.56
CA SER A 592 4.30 -7.48 15.62
C SER A 592 4.87 -6.98 16.93
N ILE A 593 6.15 -7.26 17.16
CA ILE A 593 6.94 -6.75 18.29
C ILE A 593 7.09 -5.23 18.18
N ALA A 594 7.55 -4.73 17.03
CA ALA A 594 7.76 -3.32 16.79
C ALA A 594 6.45 -2.52 16.80
N GLY A 595 5.37 -3.05 16.25
CA GLY A 595 4.05 -2.40 16.29
C GLY A 595 3.54 -2.21 17.71
N PHE A 596 3.75 -3.20 18.59
CA PHE A 596 3.45 -3.09 20.02
C PHE A 596 4.31 -2.02 20.71
N LEU A 597 5.64 -2.06 20.55
CA LEU A 597 6.57 -1.09 21.14
C LEU A 597 6.26 0.33 20.68
N THR A 598 6.16 0.55 19.37
CA THR A 598 5.85 1.86 18.78
C THR A 598 4.53 2.41 19.33
N SER A 599 3.51 1.58 19.52
CA SER A 599 2.24 2.01 20.12
C SER A 599 2.41 2.56 21.53
N LYS A 600 3.19 1.88 22.38
CA LYS A 600 3.45 2.34 23.75
C LYS A 600 4.27 3.62 23.75
N MET A 601 5.33 3.68 22.95
CA MET A 601 6.19 4.86 22.84
C MET A 601 5.46 6.11 22.31
N LEU A 602 4.54 5.94 21.36
CA LEU A 602 3.70 7.02 20.87
C LEU A 602 2.81 7.57 21.99
N LEU A 603 2.12 6.72 22.74
CA LEU A 603 1.28 7.15 23.87
C LEU A 603 2.06 7.84 24.98
N GLU A 604 3.33 7.48 25.17
CA GLU A 604 4.21 8.10 26.14
C GLU A 604 4.77 9.46 25.67
N ASN A 605 4.81 9.69 24.35
CA ASN A 605 5.30 10.93 23.76
C ASN A 605 4.28 11.55 22.78
N PRO A 606 3.16 12.12 23.26
CA PRO A 606 2.15 12.75 22.40
C PRO A 606 2.67 13.84 21.48
N GLU A 607 3.68 14.60 21.93
CA GLU A 607 4.33 15.63 21.11
C GLU A 607 5.01 15.03 19.87
N MET A 608 5.76 13.94 20.04
CA MET A 608 6.39 13.22 18.92
C MET A 608 5.36 12.52 18.02
N ALA A 609 4.28 12.00 18.59
CA ALA A 609 3.19 11.46 17.77
C ALA A 609 2.54 12.55 16.90
N SER A 610 2.45 13.79 17.38
CA SER A 610 1.81 14.89 16.66
C SER A 610 2.51 15.29 15.36
N VAL A 611 3.81 15.04 15.24
CA VAL A 611 4.56 15.33 14.00
C VAL A 611 4.37 14.26 12.92
N LEU A 612 3.78 13.11 13.27
CA LEU A 612 3.60 11.95 12.39
C LEU A 612 2.24 11.89 11.71
N PHE A 613 1.28 12.74 12.10
CA PHE A 613 0.01 12.91 11.41
C PHE A 613 -0.13 14.33 10.85
N TRP A 614 -1.16 14.54 10.05
CA TRP A 614 -1.41 15.83 9.40
C TRP A 614 -2.73 16.43 9.80
N GLU A 615 -2.77 17.75 9.90
CA GLU A 615 -4.03 18.49 9.97
C GLU A 615 -4.70 18.64 8.59
N GLU A 616 -5.96 19.06 8.62
CA GLU A 616 -6.75 19.35 7.43
C GLU A 616 -6.02 20.39 6.56
N ASP A 617 -5.97 20.10 5.26
CA ASP A 617 -5.30 20.94 4.30
C ASP A 617 -6.29 21.91 3.66
N TYR A 618 -6.41 23.09 4.28
CA TYR A 618 -7.35 24.13 3.83
C TYR A 618 -6.98 24.69 2.44
N ASP A 619 -5.69 24.71 2.07
CA ASP A 619 -5.22 25.22 0.78
C ASP A 619 -5.76 24.38 -0.39
N LEU A 620 -5.86 23.06 -0.20
CA LEU A 620 -6.47 22.18 -1.19
C LEU A 620 -7.95 22.52 -1.45
N LEU A 621 -8.67 23.05 -0.46
CA LEU A 621 -10.10 23.41 -0.60
C LEU A 621 -10.31 24.66 -1.44
N GLU A 622 -9.27 25.48 -1.64
CA GLU A 622 -9.31 26.71 -2.42
C GLU A 622 -8.91 26.48 -3.87
N THR A 623 -7.95 25.57 -4.12
CA THR A 623 -7.43 25.26 -5.45
C THR A 623 -8.17 24.07 -6.09
N CYS A 624 -9.36 24.34 -6.65
CA CYS A 624 -10.03 23.40 -7.55
C CYS A 624 -9.81 23.82 -9.01
N VAL A 625 -9.30 22.91 -9.84
CA VAL A 625 -9.10 23.14 -11.29
C VAL A 625 -10.40 23.57 -11.99
N CYS A 626 -11.56 23.12 -11.49
CA CYS A 626 -12.87 23.54 -12.01
C CYS A 626 -13.17 25.03 -11.80
N ALA A 627 -12.54 25.70 -10.82
CA ALA A 627 -12.67 27.14 -10.60
C ALA A 627 -11.77 27.97 -11.54
N LEU A 628 -10.75 27.34 -12.14
CA LEU A 628 -9.80 27.99 -13.06
C LEU A 628 -10.26 27.97 -14.53
N SER A 629 -11.29 27.18 -14.87
CA SER A 629 -11.85 27.13 -16.22
C SER A 629 -13.13 27.96 -16.31
N ASN A 630 -13.12 29.07 -17.06
CA ASN A 630 -14.31 29.86 -17.46
C ASN A 630 -15.22 29.12 -18.46
N SER A 631 -15.30 27.79 -18.37
CA SER A 631 -16.20 26.97 -19.16
C SER A 631 -17.57 26.99 -18.50
N SER A 632 -18.59 27.47 -19.21
CA SER A 632 -20.01 27.51 -18.82
C SER A 632 -20.64 26.13 -18.54
N ARG A 633 -19.86 25.05 -18.60
CA ARG A 633 -20.24 23.69 -18.21
C ARG A 633 -19.43 23.24 -16.99
N LYS A 634 -19.95 23.48 -15.77
CA LYS A 634 -19.89 22.59 -14.58
C LYS A 634 -20.25 23.35 -13.30
N LYS A 635 -21.29 22.90 -12.58
CA LYS A 635 -21.42 23.15 -11.13
C LYS A 635 -20.43 22.21 -10.43
N CYS A 636 -19.34 22.75 -9.90
CA CYS A 636 -18.44 21.96 -9.06
C CYS A 636 -19.16 21.60 -7.75
N SER A 637 -19.39 20.31 -7.47
CA SER A 637 -20.07 19.86 -6.25
C SER A 637 -19.30 20.19 -4.95
N ARG A 638 -18.06 20.69 -5.07
CA ARG A 638 -17.19 21.04 -3.95
C ARG A 638 -17.72 22.17 -3.06
N ILE A 639 -18.61 23.04 -3.55
CA ILE A 639 -19.24 24.07 -2.72
C ILE A 639 -20.02 23.42 -1.55
N ALA A 640 -20.60 22.22 -1.75
CA ALA A 640 -21.27 21.46 -0.70
C ALA A 640 -20.32 20.70 0.25
N ALA A 641 -19.06 20.48 -0.15
CA ALA A 641 -18.06 19.83 0.70
C ALA A 641 -17.43 20.81 1.72
N LYS A 642 -17.38 22.12 1.40
CA LYS A 642 -16.88 23.15 2.34
C LYS A 642 -17.70 23.21 3.64
N SER A 643 -19.01 22.97 3.58
CA SER A 643 -19.88 22.99 4.78
C SER A 643 -19.73 21.76 5.69
N GLN A 644 -19.02 20.72 5.26
CA GLN A 644 -18.73 19.53 6.10
C GLN A 644 -17.38 19.61 6.82
N ILE A 645 -16.56 20.62 6.49
CA ILE A 645 -15.20 20.81 7.02
C ILE A 645 -15.15 21.97 8.01
N LEU A 646 -15.97 23.01 7.80
CA LEU A 646 -16.14 24.12 8.73
C LEU A 646 -17.20 23.75 9.79
N ILE A 647 -16.81 22.97 10.80
CA ILE A 647 -17.56 22.82 12.06
C ILE A 647 -16.68 23.33 13.19
#